data_AF-A0A0B7N7N1-F1
#
_entry.id   AF-A0A0B7N7N1-F1
#
_cell.length_a   1.000
_cell.length_b   1.000
_cell.length_c   1.000
_cell.angle_alpha   90.00
_cell.angle_beta   90.00
_cell.angle_gamma   90.00
#
_symmetry.space_group_name_H-M   'P 1'
#
loop_
_entity.id
_entity.type
_entity.pdbx_description
1 polymer ?
#
loop_
_entity_poly.entity_id
_entity_poly.type
_entity_poly.pdbx_seq_one_letter_code
_entity_poly.pdbx_strand_id
1 'polypeptide(L)'
;MWTTITLSQIADNPVVYPTHSFTLSNSSHHAEFNQKSSSRLVSSHQQHQPQGGRGGGDADADEGFASSSSVEEDQIFEVIRRKRSSHQMPAKTNGPDPIEKSRKLLHEKIKMAPLESILWIMSFFWVFYQVFKTRAFDNQVIAGWIGSILLGILMVRFSSKQKSRNEDSATSSDEQLDVHDHHLKKSDGDLLNKKTSGKTSSEFPESINRIFGASKTSFRANADDGLLCGVLLLPMVAATKLIDASNKNADRFQIAYLQVRMELVLFMSVILLLLVLINDYSHPVKRVIRKRGLFVSSICVSALCTTLLTQLTPLAPMLAETPIAMTVLSVTMFQWFLYICVVTLKKCFTLGEMCVISQAAAVVVYGASEYICLAARMIFIGVFTYPLLRYSRRLAQRPYWRSLPLQNQSIFQNKKMLVAITFYVLTGVIVLFIIAPICQAITGENPFMWTLDFLYMSPSRMFLCLYWSLTVITTVVIWVLVLDFVPQSASSGELYSNNAEGKALTSALNKKRKLFHALAVIMFVPGVLFEKSFLQLAFGVALSGFIYLEYLRYFAVWPWGKSLHVFLTEFIDNRDLGPVILSHIYLLLGCASPVWLGSSNVLASLSGVLSLGFGDAAASIIGKRFGRYRWPGTKKTVEGTAAFIVAVFVSSAVIVYSSALVGIDGAARYVASAGRGEWLNYSAVITLTALLEAFSTQNDNIIIPLYMYALVVLSHTM
;
A
#
# COMPACT_ATOMS: atom_id res chain seq x y z
N MET A 1 8.03 -16.39 2.85
CA MET A 1 8.96 -16.48 1.71
C MET A 1 9.86 -17.70 1.88
N TRP A 2 10.67 -17.77 2.94
CA TRP A 2 11.42 -18.99 3.26
C TRP A 2 10.51 -20.18 3.59
N THR A 3 9.40 -19.97 4.30
CA THR A 3 8.37 -21.00 4.55
C THR A 3 7.72 -21.58 3.30
N THR A 4 7.61 -20.80 2.23
CA THR A 4 7.01 -21.24 0.96
C THR A 4 8.00 -22.07 0.14
N ILE A 5 9.30 -21.75 0.24
CA ILE A 5 10.38 -22.49 -0.41
C ILE A 5 10.62 -23.81 0.32
N THR A 6 10.67 -23.81 1.67
CA THR A 6 10.81 -25.04 2.46
C THR A 6 9.64 -25.98 2.30
N LEU A 7 8.38 -25.49 2.28
CA LEU A 7 7.22 -26.37 2.02
C LEU A 7 7.24 -26.97 0.61
N SER A 8 7.75 -26.26 -0.41
CA SER A 8 7.89 -26.84 -1.75
C SER A 8 9.00 -27.89 -1.84
N GLN A 9 10.06 -27.77 -1.03
CA GLN A 9 11.17 -28.73 -1.00
C GLN A 9 10.90 -29.94 -0.10
N ILE A 10 10.07 -29.79 0.95
CA ILE A 10 9.66 -30.91 1.83
C ILE A 10 8.72 -31.88 1.10
N ALA A 11 7.96 -31.41 0.09
CA ALA A 11 7.11 -32.27 -0.73
C ALA A 11 7.90 -33.31 -1.57
N ASP A 12 9.18 -33.06 -1.84
CA ASP A 12 10.03 -33.93 -2.67
C ASP A 12 10.92 -34.89 -1.85
N ASN A 13 10.91 -34.83 -0.50
CA ASN A 13 11.66 -35.75 0.36
C ASN A 13 11.03 -35.86 1.77
N PRO A 14 10.40 -37.00 2.13
CA PRO A 14 9.86 -37.20 3.48
C PRO A 14 11.00 -37.50 4.47
N VAL A 15 11.38 -36.52 5.29
CA VAL A 15 12.25 -36.75 6.46
C VAL A 15 11.38 -37.12 7.65
N VAL A 16 11.57 -38.35 8.14
CA VAL A 16 10.96 -38.88 9.37
C VAL A 16 11.61 -38.21 10.59
N TYR A 17 10.83 -37.52 11.42
CA TYR A 17 11.29 -37.04 12.73
C TYR A 17 10.98 -38.07 13.83
N PRO A 18 11.92 -38.37 14.74
CA PRO A 18 11.68 -39.29 15.85
C PRO A 18 10.90 -38.60 16.99
N THR A 19 9.88 -39.29 17.50
CA THR A 19 9.10 -38.92 18.68
C THR A 19 9.89 -39.23 19.96
N HIS A 20 10.17 -38.23 20.79
CA HIS A 20 10.57 -38.44 22.19
C HIS A 20 9.52 -37.84 23.13
N SER A 21 8.86 -38.74 23.85
CA SER A 21 7.99 -38.48 25.00
C SER A 21 8.82 -38.20 26.25
N PHE A 22 8.48 -37.14 26.99
CA PHE A 22 8.99 -36.92 28.34
C PHE A 22 7.84 -36.98 29.36
N THR A 23 7.90 -37.99 30.20
CA THR A 23 7.07 -38.24 31.37
C THR A 23 7.51 -37.37 32.55
N LEU A 24 6.54 -36.74 33.22
CA LEU A 24 6.68 -36.04 34.49
C LEU A 24 6.93 -37.02 35.65
N SER A 25 7.90 -36.73 36.51
CA SER A 25 7.94 -37.29 37.87
C SER A 25 7.97 -36.15 38.90
N ASN A 26 7.01 -36.24 39.83
CA ASN A 26 6.91 -35.44 41.04
C ASN A 26 7.95 -35.90 42.06
N SER A 27 8.56 -34.95 42.78
CA SER A 27 8.93 -35.17 44.18
C SER A 27 8.97 -33.84 44.95
N SER A 28 8.07 -33.75 45.91
CA SER A 28 7.96 -32.78 47.00
C SER A 28 9.17 -32.75 47.94
N HIS A 29 9.52 -31.59 48.50
CA HIS A 29 9.84 -31.44 49.93
C HIS A 29 9.78 -29.97 50.40
N HIS A 30 9.46 -29.83 51.69
CA HIS A 30 8.98 -28.69 52.46
C HIS A 30 10.09 -27.81 53.10
N ALA A 31 9.65 -26.63 53.60
CA ALA A 31 10.15 -25.84 54.76
C ALA A 31 11.36 -24.92 54.53
N GLU A 32 11.55 -23.75 55.15
CA GLU A 32 10.76 -22.86 56.04
C GLU A 32 11.49 -21.48 56.13
N PHE A 33 10.71 -20.42 56.39
CA PHE A 33 11.01 -19.19 57.16
C PHE A 33 12.42 -18.56 57.23
N ASN A 34 12.49 -17.24 56.95
CA ASN A 34 12.86 -16.27 57.99
C ASN A 34 12.38 -14.82 57.74
N GLN A 35 11.93 -14.18 58.82
CA GLN A 35 11.48 -12.79 58.95
C GLN A 35 12.65 -11.79 59.01
N LYS A 36 12.44 -10.54 58.59
CA LYS A 36 12.53 -9.37 59.48
C LYS A 36 11.99 -8.08 58.86
N SER A 37 11.04 -7.50 59.57
CA SER A 37 10.50 -6.15 59.50
C SER A 37 11.47 -5.10 60.08
N SER A 38 11.42 -3.85 59.59
CA SER A 38 11.31 -2.66 60.46
C SER A 38 10.98 -1.38 59.68
N SER A 39 10.01 -0.66 60.24
CA SER A 39 9.41 0.62 59.89
C SER A 39 10.13 1.82 60.53
N ARG A 40 10.05 3.03 59.93
CA ARG A 40 9.40 4.27 60.50
C ARG A 40 10.01 5.63 60.05
N LEU A 41 9.09 6.62 59.98
CA LEU A 41 9.17 8.08 60.25
C LEU A 41 9.92 8.94 59.21
N VAL A 42 9.34 9.94 58.51
CA VAL A 42 8.55 11.15 58.84
C VAL A 42 9.28 12.17 59.74
N SER A 43 9.68 13.31 59.14
CA SER A 43 9.52 14.65 59.72
C SER A 43 9.76 15.77 58.68
N SER A 44 9.16 16.91 58.97
CA SER A 44 8.83 18.10 58.18
C SER A 44 9.72 19.31 58.48
N HIS A 45 9.85 20.28 57.56
CA HIS A 45 9.99 21.72 57.92
C HIS A 45 9.45 22.70 56.86
N GLN A 46 8.65 23.65 57.36
CA GLN A 46 8.13 24.93 56.82
C GLN A 46 9.28 25.97 56.67
N GLN A 47 9.22 27.19 56.11
CA GLN A 47 8.26 28.11 55.46
C GLN A 47 9.10 29.30 54.92
N HIS A 48 8.73 29.93 53.79
CA HIS A 48 8.52 31.39 53.70
C HIS A 48 8.10 31.84 52.28
N GLN A 49 6.97 32.56 52.21
CA GLN A 49 6.51 33.41 51.10
C GLN A 49 7.14 34.82 51.20
N PRO A 50 7.10 35.62 50.13
CA PRO A 50 6.06 36.66 50.04
C PRO A 50 5.32 36.71 48.69
N GLN A 51 4.12 37.30 48.78
CA GLN A 51 3.07 37.41 47.77
C GLN A 51 3.32 38.51 46.71
N GLY A 52 2.71 38.35 45.53
CA GLY A 52 2.37 39.47 44.64
C GLY A 52 1.93 39.10 43.23
N GLY A 53 0.64 39.28 42.92
CA GLY A 53 0.17 39.57 41.54
C GLY A 53 -0.49 38.44 40.75
N ARG A 54 -1.83 38.49 40.67
CA ARG A 54 -2.68 37.69 39.74
C ARG A 54 -2.44 38.09 38.28
N GLY A 55 -2.37 37.10 37.39
CA GLY A 55 -2.54 37.26 35.95
C GLY A 55 -2.67 35.87 35.31
N GLY A 56 -3.87 35.51 34.87
CA GLY A 56 -4.16 34.22 34.23
C GLY A 56 -3.49 34.10 32.86
N GLY A 57 -2.91 32.92 32.61
CA GLY A 57 -2.34 32.52 31.34
C GLY A 57 -1.92 31.07 31.43
N ASP A 58 -2.74 30.18 30.86
CA ASP A 58 -2.43 28.76 30.72
C ASP A 58 -1.15 28.60 29.87
N ALA A 59 -0.07 28.18 30.53
CA ALA A 59 1.18 27.83 29.90
C ALA A 59 1.18 26.34 29.56
N ASP A 60 0.78 26.00 28.33
CA ASP A 60 1.04 24.70 27.71
C ASP A 60 2.53 24.58 27.40
N ALA A 61 3.29 23.98 28.31
CA ALA A 61 4.64 23.49 28.07
C ALA A 61 4.60 22.01 27.71
N ASP A 62 4.49 21.68 26.41
CA ASP A 62 4.78 20.34 25.88
C ASP A 62 5.02 20.35 24.36
N GLU A 63 5.99 21.15 23.89
CA GLU A 63 6.51 21.07 22.52
C GLU A 63 7.49 19.88 22.38
N GLY A 64 6.94 18.71 22.09
CA GLY A 64 7.68 17.51 21.76
C GLY A 64 7.10 16.83 20.52
N PHE A 65 7.73 17.11 19.37
CA PHE A 65 7.39 16.72 17.99
C PHE A 65 6.39 17.62 17.27
N ALA A 66 6.93 18.26 16.22
CA ALA A 66 6.31 19.16 15.24
C ALA A 66 6.07 20.58 15.75
N SER A 67 7.03 21.48 15.48
CA SER A 67 6.82 22.62 14.57
C SER A 67 8.02 23.60 14.59
N SER A 68 8.17 24.34 13.50
CA SER A 68 8.79 25.66 13.38
C SER A 68 10.32 25.78 13.19
N SER A 69 10.75 25.65 11.93
CA SER A 69 11.82 26.45 11.28
C SER A 69 11.89 26.01 9.79
N SER A 70 10.87 26.23 8.98
CA SER A 70 10.35 27.50 8.44
C SER A 70 11.15 28.04 7.24
N VAL A 71 10.42 28.66 6.31
CA VAL A 71 10.85 29.56 5.23
C VAL A 71 11.18 28.92 3.87
N GLU A 72 11.96 27.83 3.77
CA GLU A 72 12.33 27.27 2.44
C GLU A 72 11.30 26.30 1.84
N GLU A 73 10.60 25.52 2.67
CA GLU A 73 9.46 24.71 2.20
C GLU A 73 8.29 25.59 1.71
N ASP A 74 8.18 26.82 2.24
CA ASP A 74 7.17 27.80 1.84
C ASP A 74 7.47 28.40 0.44
N GLN A 75 8.74 28.63 0.06
CA GLN A 75 9.09 29.15 -1.27
C GLN A 75 8.99 28.10 -2.40
N ILE A 76 9.27 26.83 -2.11
CA ILE A 76 9.14 25.74 -3.11
C ILE A 76 7.67 25.37 -3.32
N PHE A 77 6.83 25.48 -2.28
CA PHE A 77 5.37 25.41 -2.44
C PHE A 77 4.82 26.60 -3.25
N GLU A 78 5.42 27.79 -3.15
CA GLU A 78 5.06 28.99 -3.94
C GLU A 78 5.31 28.79 -5.46
N VAL A 79 6.35 28.04 -5.84
CA VAL A 79 6.65 27.69 -7.25
C VAL A 79 5.70 26.61 -7.78
N ILE A 80 5.30 25.67 -6.92
CA ILE A 80 4.26 24.68 -7.22
C ILE A 80 2.86 25.35 -7.31
N ARG A 81 2.63 26.43 -6.56
CA ARG A 81 1.43 27.30 -6.61
C ARG A 81 1.32 28.10 -7.92
N ARG A 82 2.43 28.50 -8.56
CA ARG A 82 2.42 29.22 -9.87
C ARG A 82 2.39 28.32 -11.11
N LYS A 83 2.77 27.04 -11.02
CA LYS A 83 2.59 26.09 -12.15
C LYS A 83 1.18 25.49 -12.25
N ARG A 84 0.35 25.61 -11.20
CA ARG A 84 -1.09 25.27 -11.26
C ARG A 84 -1.94 26.39 -11.90
N SER A 85 -1.45 27.63 -11.94
CA SER A 85 -2.18 28.81 -12.43
C SER A 85 -2.21 28.99 -13.96
N SER A 86 -2.13 27.94 -14.76
CA SER A 86 -2.56 28.00 -16.17
C SER A 86 -3.51 26.87 -16.57
N HIS A 87 -4.26 26.35 -15.58
CA HIS A 87 -5.52 25.68 -15.86
C HIS A 87 -6.40 26.54 -16.79
N GLN A 88 -6.77 25.91 -17.91
CA GLN A 88 -7.60 26.44 -18.99
C GLN A 88 -8.92 27.01 -18.46
N MET A 89 -9.19 28.27 -18.77
CA MET A 89 -10.55 28.78 -18.92
C MET A 89 -10.95 28.61 -20.39
N PRO A 90 -12.03 27.90 -20.74
CA PRO A 90 -12.60 28.03 -22.07
C PRO A 90 -13.20 29.44 -22.19
N ALA A 91 -13.06 30.04 -23.38
CA ALA A 91 -13.64 31.32 -23.70
C ALA A 91 -15.16 31.32 -23.44
N LYS A 92 -15.68 32.43 -22.91
CA LYS A 92 -17.12 32.68 -22.79
C LYS A 92 -17.76 32.59 -24.17
N THR A 93 -18.47 31.51 -24.42
CA THR A 93 -19.46 31.41 -25.50
C THR A 93 -20.82 31.14 -24.87
N ASN A 94 -21.84 31.73 -25.50
CA ASN A 94 -23.22 31.92 -25.08
C ASN A 94 -23.87 30.75 -24.29
N GLY A 95 -24.78 31.11 -23.38
CA GLY A 95 -25.41 30.21 -22.41
C GLY A 95 -25.97 28.91 -23.00
N PRO A 96 -25.89 27.78 -22.28
CA PRO A 96 -26.19 26.47 -22.85
C PRO A 96 -27.69 26.28 -23.04
N ASP A 97 -28.05 25.63 -24.16
CA ASP A 97 -29.42 25.25 -24.50
C ASP A 97 -30.09 24.42 -23.37
N PRO A 98 -31.41 24.55 -23.15
CA PRO A 98 -32.16 23.80 -22.14
C PRO A 98 -32.03 22.27 -22.27
N ILE A 99 -31.78 21.79 -23.49
CA ILE A 99 -31.56 20.39 -23.82
C ILE A 99 -30.20 19.91 -23.31
N GLU A 100 -29.17 20.76 -23.36
CA GLU A 100 -27.85 20.42 -22.83
C GLU A 100 -27.82 20.48 -21.29
N LYS A 101 -28.61 21.36 -20.68
CA LYS A 101 -28.84 21.36 -19.21
C LYS A 101 -29.57 20.09 -18.76
N SER A 102 -30.58 19.64 -19.51
CA SER A 102 -31.26 18.36 -19.22
C SER A 102 -30.36 17.15 -19.47
N ARG A 103 -29.51 17.18 -20.51
CA ARG A 103 -28.54 16.10 -20.78
C ARG A 103 -27.43 16.08 -19.72
N LYS A 104 -26.99 17.24 -19.22
CA LYS A 104 -26.09 17.35 -18.06
C LYS A 104 -26.75 16.86 -16.78
N LEU A 105 -27.99 17.23 -16.50
CA LEU A 105 -28.77 16.73 -15.35
C LEU A 105 -29.03 15.22 -15.43
N LEU A 106 -29.21 14.67 -16.64
CA LEU A 106 -29.38 13.23 -16.85
C LEU A 106 -28.04 12.49 -16.73
N HIS A 107 -26.94 13.08 -17.20
CA HIS A 107 -25.57 12.60 -16.96
C HIS A 107 -25.15 12.69 -15.48
N GLU A 108 -25.63 13.70 -14.76
CA GLU A 108 -25.37 13.92 -13.34
C GLU A 108 -26.25 13.00 -12.47
N LYS A 109 -27.46 12.66 -12.93
CA LYS A 109 -28.32 11.61 -12.33
C LYS A 109 -27.78 10.20 -12.53
N ILE A 110 -27.06 9.94 -13.62
CA ILE A 110 -26.24 8.72 -13.74
C ILE A 110 -24.93 8.99 -12.99
N LYS A 111 -24.97 9.11 -11.65
CA LYS A 111 -23.76 9.10 -10.83
C LYS A 111 -22.98 7.84 -11.23
N MET A 112 -21.74 8.00 -11.71
CA MET A 112 -20.87 6.95 -12.31
C MET A 112 -19.90 6.28 -11.30
N ALA A 113 -20.17 6.44 -10.00
CA ALA A 113 -19.68 5.58 -8.92
C ALA A 113 -20.20 4.10 -8.90
N PRO A 114 -21.27 3.67 -9.62
CA PRO A 114 -21.80 2.33 -9.53
C PRO A 114 -21.03 1.33 -10.37
N LEU A 115 -20.33 1.67 -11.46
CA LEU A 115 -19.70 0.64 -12.31
C LEU A 115 -18.50 -0.04 -11.64
N GLU A 116 -17.56 0.73 -11.06
CA GLU A 116 -16.49 0.15 -10.23
C GLU A 116 -17.07 -0.63 -9.05
N SER A 117 -18.10 -0.09 -8.38
CA SER A 117 -18.78 -0.78 -7.28
C SER A 117 -19.41 -2.11 -7.73
N ILE A 118 -20.07 -2.13 -8.90
CA ILE A 118 -20.70 -3.31 -9.49
C ILE A 118 -19.63 -4.36 -9.81
N LEU A 119 -18.51 -3.97 -10.43
CA LEU A 119 -17.40 -4.89 -10.72
C LEU A 119 -16.89 -5.55 -9.43
N TRP A 120 -16.63 -4.77 -8.39
CA TRP A 120 -16.18 -5.32 -7.10
C TRP A 120 -17.21 -6.26 -6.48
N ILE A 121 -18.48 -5.86 -6.41
CA ILE A 121 -19.55 -6.65 -5.79
C ILE A 121 -19.80 -7.93 -6.57
N MET A 122 -19.91 -7.86 -7.90
CA MET A 122 -20.13 -9.03 -8.76
C MET A 122 -18.97 -10.01 -8.67
N SER A 123 -17.73 -9.53 -8.73
CA SER A 123 -16.56 -10.40 -8.61
C SER A 123 -16.43 -11.01 -7.20
N PHE A 124 -16.76 -10.25 -6.15
CA PHE A 124 -16.77 -10.77 -4.78
C PHE A 124 -17.81 -11.89 -4.62
N PHE A 125 -19.04 -11.67 -5.06
CA PHE A 125 -20.08 -12.71 -5.01
C PHE A 125 -19.73 -13.92 -5.86
N TRP A 126 -19.14 -13.73 -7.04
CA TRP A 126 -18.68 -14.83 -7.88
C TRP A 126 -17.62 -15.68 -7.19
N VAL A 127 -16.57 -15.05 -6.62
CA VAL A 127 -15.50 -15.75 -5.90
C VAL A 127 -16.06 -16.53 -4.71
N PHE A 128 -16.91 -15.90 -3.90
CA PHE A 128 -17.47 -16.54 -2.72
C PHE A 128 -18.53 -17.60 -3.06
N TYR A 129 -19.28 -17.45 -4.15
CA TYR A 129 -20.13 -18.50 -4.69
C TYR A 129 -19.33 -19.77 -5.01
N GLN A 130 -18.12 -19.62 -5.56
CA GLN A 130 -17.23 -20.76 -5.80
C GLN A 130 -16.77 -21.42 -4.49
N VAL A 131 -16.55 -20.64 -3.40
CA VAL A 131 -16.26 -21.21 -2.05
C VAL A 131 -17.43 -22.09 -1.57
N PHE A 132 -18.66 -21.61 -1.71
CA PHE A 132 -19.87 -22.38 -1.36
C PHE A 132 -19.98 -23.66 -2.20
N LYS A 133 -19.73 -23.55 -3.51
CA LYS A 133 -19.83 -24.66 -4.45
C LYS A 133 -18.81 -25.75 -4.18
N THR A 134 -17.56 -25.39 -3.89
CA THR A 134 -16.48 -26.35 -3.61
C THR A 134 -16.52 -26.89 -2.18
N ARG A 135 -17.36 -26.33 -1.29
CA ARG A 135 -17.39 -26.63 0.15
C ARG A 135 -16.01 -26.50 0.79
N ALA A 136 -15.19 -25.59 0.28
CA ALA A 136 -13.83 -25.37 0.77
C ALA A 136 -13.82 -24.76 2.19
N PHE A 137 -14.97 -24.26 2.66
CA PHE A 137 -15.20 -23.72 4.00
C PHE A 137 -16.64 -24.01 4.44
N ASP A 138 -16.92 -23.93 5.75
CA ASP A 138 -18.28 -23.95 6.27
C ASP A 138 -19.15 -22.82 5.68
N ASN A 139 -20.23 -23.22 5.01
CA ASN A 139 -21.17 -22.32 4.35
C ASN A 139 -21.85 -21.33 5.32
N GLN A 140 -22.17 -21.74 6.55
CA GLN A 140 -22.83 -20.85 7.52
C GLN A 140 -21.87 -19.74 7.96
N VAL A 141 -20.61 -20.09 8.18
CA VAL A 141 -19.56 -19.15 8.59
C VAL A 141 -19.29 -18.14 7.48
N ILE A 142 -19.15 -18.60 6.24
CA ILE A 142 -18.93 -17.73 5.08
C ILE A 142 -20.13 -16.80 4.85
N ALA A 143 -21.35 -17.29 4.95
CA ALA A 143 -22.55 -16.46 4.85
C ALA A 143 -22.56 -15.36 5.93
N GLY A 144 -22.14 -15.69 7.16
CA GLY A 144 -21.97 -14.73 8.26
C GLY A 144 -20.94 -13.64 7.96
N TRP A 145 -19.78 -14.00 7.41
CA TRP A 145 -18.73 -13.04 7.04
C TRP A 145 -19.17 -12.12 5.90
N ILE A 146 -19.79 -12.67 4.86
CA ILE A 146 -20.35 -11.90 3.74
C ILE A 146 -21.41 -10.92 4.28
N GLY A 147 -22.33 -11.40 5.13
CA GLY A 147 -23.35 -10.58 5.77
C GLY A 147 -22.75 -9.42 6.56
N SER A 148 -21.71 -9.68 7.35
CA SER A 148 -21.03 -8.67 8.18
C SER A 148 -20.32 -7.61 7.35
N ILE A 149 -19.63 -8.00 6.27
CA ILE A 149 -18.97 -7.06 5.36
C ILE A 149 -20.00 -6.20 4.62
N LEU A 150 -21.06 -6.80 4.07
CA LEU A 150 -22.10 -6.08 3.36
C LEU A 150 -22.86 -5.12 4.27
N LEU A 151 -23.19 -5.56 5.49
CA LEU A 151 -23.81 -4.72 6.51
C LEU A 151 -22.90 -3.54 6.87
N GLY A 152 -21.61 -3.79 7.09
CA GLY A 152 -20.64 -2.73 7.38
C GLY A 152 -20.51 -1.72 6.24
N ILE A 153 -20.46 -2.18 4.98
CA ILE A 153 -20.44 -1.29 3.80
C ILE A 153 -21.72 -0.45 3.72
N LEU A 154 -22.88 -1.06 3.95
CA LEU A 154 -24.18 -0.38 3.94
C LEU A 154 -24.25 0.70 5.02
N MET A 155 -23.82 0.38 6.24
CA MET A 155 -23.79 1.30 7.38
C MET A 155 -22.86 2.49 7.11
N VAL A 156 -21.65 2.25 6.55
CA VAL A 156 -20.72 3.33 6.21
C VAL A 156 -21.32 4.24 5.13
N ARG A 157 -21.95 3.66 4.11
CA ARG A 157 -22.64 4.44 3.06
C ARG A 157 -23.81 5.26 3.63
N PHE A 158 -24.57 4.70 4.56
CA PHE A 158 -25.67 5.41 5.23
C PHE A 158 -25.15 6.58 6.07
N SER A 159 -24.11 6.36 6.89
CA SER A 159 -23.43 7.41 7.68
C SER A 159 -22.95 8.55 6.78
N SER A 160 -22.27 8.23 5.68
CA SER A 160 -21.75 9.22 4.72
C SER A 160 -22.88 10.03 4.04
N LYS A 161 -24.01 9.39 3.73
CA LYS A 161 -25.20 10.07 3.18
C LYS A 161 -25.88 11.00 4.18
N GLN A 162 -25.91 10.64 5.46
CA GLN A 162 -26.45 11.51 6.51
C GLN A 162 -25.56 12.74 6.71
N LYS A 163 -24.24 12.58 6.61
CA LYS A 163 -23.26 13.66 6.71
C LYS A 163 -23.39 14.70 5.61
N SER A 164 -23.50 14.26 4.34
CA SER A 164 -23.72 15.17 3.22
C SER A 164 -25.03 15.96 3.37
N ARG A 165 -26.12 15.28 3.74
CA ARG A 165 -27.42 15.95 3.99
C ARG A 165 -27.35 17.01 5.10
N ASN A 166 -26.59 16.76 6.16
CA ASN A 166 -26.42 17.73 7.25
C ASN A 166 -25.57 18.94 6.80
N GLU A 167 -24.50 18.72 6.03
CA GLU A 167 -23.66 19.80 5.46
C GLU A 167 -24.45 20.67 4.45
N ASP A 168 -25.31 20.07 3.63
CA ASP A 168 -26.20 20.77 2.70
C ASP A 168 -27.32 21.54 3.41
N SER A 169 -27.88 20.97 4.49
CA SER A 169 -28.92 21.65 5.29
C SER A 169 -28.39 22.88 6.01
N ALA A 170 -27.18 22.81 6.58
CA ALA A 170 -26.54 23.92 7.28
C ALA A 170 -26.18 25.08 6.34
N THR A 171 -25.83 24.77 5.08
CA THR A 171 -25.57 25.80 4.06
C THR A 171 -26.85 26.42 3.51
N SER A 172 -27.97 25.70 3.47
CA SER A 172 -29.27 26.25 3.04
C SER A 172 -29.95 27.14 4.10
N SER A 173 -29.74 26.86 5.39
CA SER A 173 -30.29 27.67 6.49
C SER A 173 -29.57 29.01 6.66
N ASP A 174 -28.28 29.09 6.32
CA ASP A 174 -27.53 30.35 6.33
C ASP A 174 -27.92 31.28 5.15
N GLU A 175 -28.41 30.74 4.03
CA GLU A 175 -28.90 31.57 2.90
C GLU A 175 -30.33 32.11 3.12
N GLN A 176 -31.12 31.57 4.05
CA GLN A 176 -32.45 32.07 4.37
C GLN A 176 -32.47 33.10 5.52
N LEU A 177 -31.42 33.20 6.34
CA LEU A 177 -31.33 34.23 7.39
C LEU A 177 -30.74 35.57 6.89
N ASP A 178 -30.06 35.61 5.75
CA ASP A 178 -29.38 36.82 5.24
C ASP A 178 -30.26 37.74 4.36
N VAL A 179 -31.57 37.47 4.24
CA VAL A 179 -32.49 38.29 3.41
C VAL A 179 -33.26 39.34 4.21
N HIS A 180 -33.20 39.36 5.55
CA HIS A 180 -34.09 40.21 6.34
C HIS A 180 -33.48 41.33 7.20
N ASP A 181 -32.19 41.63 7.12
CA ASP A 181 -31.61 42.68 7.97
C ASP A 181 -30.58 43.56 7.25
N HIS A 182 -31.06 44.43 6.34
CA HIS A 182 -30.25 45.54 5.85
C HIS A 182 -31.10 46.75 5.47
N HIS A 183 -31.54 47.52 6.48
CA HIS A 183 -31.72 48.96 6.33
C HIS A 183 -31.43 49.67 7.65
N LEU A 184 -30.62 50.75 7.58
CA LEU A 184 -30.29 51.75 8.60
C LEU A 184 -29.12 51.46 9.58
N LYS A 185 -27.91 51.91 9.22
CA LYS A 185 -27.32 53.22 9.62
C LYS A 185 -25.80 53.23 9.37
N LYS A 186 -25.33 54.30 8.72
CA LYS A 186 -23.92 54.75 8.68
C LYS A 186 -23.59 55.52 9.96
N SER A 187 -22.40 55.31 10.52
CA SER A 187 -21.52 56.36 11.07
C SER A 187 -20.14 55.78 11.39
N ASP A 188 -19.11 56.57 11.10
CA ASP A 188 -17.68 56.27 11.11
C ASP A 188 -17.07 56.00 12.50
N GLY A 189 -15.97 55.23 12.50
CA GLY A 189 -15.05 55.06 13.63
C GLY A 189 -14.30 53.71 13.61
N ASP A 190 -13.01 53.75 13.26
CA ASP A 190 -11.94 52.75 13.47
C ASP A 190 -12.31 51.29 13.79
N LEU A 191 -12.06 50.35 12.86
CA LEU A 191 -11.55 49.00 13.18
C LEU A 191 -11.09 48.19 11.95
N LEU A 192 -9.88 47.65 12.03
CA LEU A 192 -9.35 46.40 11.45
C LEU A 192 -10.06 45.71 10.26
N ASN A 193 -9.33 45.65 9.13
CA ASN A 193 -8.87 44.42 8.47
C ASN A 193 -9.85 43.21 8.39
N LYS A 194 -10.63 43.08 7.30
CA LYS A 194 -10.95 41.80 6.61
C LYS A 194 -12.06 41.99 5.56
N LYS A 195 -11.77 41.64 4.30
CA LYS A 195 -12.59 40.77 3.43
C LYS A 195 -12.23 40.98 1.95
N THR A 196 -11.24 40.21 1.50
CA THR A 196 -11.16 39.72 0.11
C THR A 196 -10.48 38.36 0.15
N SER A 197 -11.22 37.32 0.54
CA SER A 197 -10.85 35.93 0.27
C SER A 197 -11.97 35.32 -0.53
N GLY A 198 -11.78 35.29 -1.85
CA GLY A 198 -12.66 34.55 -2.76
C GLY A 198 -12.63 33.08 -2.40
N LYS A 199 -13.81 32.47 -2.25
CA LYS A 199 -14.00 31.03 -2.14
C LYS A 199 -13.44 30.36 -3.40
N THR A 200 -12.20 29.87 -3.35
CA THR A 200 -11.74 28.82 -4.27
C THR A 200 -12.37 27.51 -3.83
N SER A 201 -13.36 27.04 -4.58
CA SER A 201 -13.94 25.71 -4.47
C SER A 201 -12.86 24.65 -4.68
N SER A 202 -12.29 24.13 -3.59
CA SER A 202 -11.40 22.99 -3.65
C SER A 202 -12.19 21.74 -4.06
N GLU A 203 -11.81 21.13 -5.19
CA GLU A 203 -12.22 19.83 -5.73
C GLU A 203 -11.98 18.66 -4.74
N PHE A 204 -12.69 18.63 -3.61
CA PHE A 204 -12.75 17.42 -2.77
C PHE A 204 -14.09 16.72 -3.01
N PRO A 205 -14.10 15.41 -3.31
CA PRO A 205 -15.35 14.63 -3.38
C PRO A 205 -16.19 14.76 -2.11
N GLU A 206 -17.52 14.69 -2.26
CA GLU A 206 -18.51 14.52 -1.19
C GLU A 206 -17.99 13.52 -0.12
N SER A 207 -17.98 13.95 1.15
CA SER A 207 -17.70 13.15 2.36
C SER A 207 -16.73 11.95 2.25
N ILE A 208 -15.42 12.22 2.10
CA ILE A 208 -14.35 11.19 2.20
C ILE A 208 -14.41 10.44 3.55
N ASN A 209 -14.51 9.10 3.50
CA ASN A 209 -14.43 8.19 4.65
C ASN A 209 -13.04 8.20 5.29
N ARG A 210 -12.98 8.12 6.62
CA ARG A 210 -11.72 8.24 7.37
C ARG A 210 -11.73 7.38 8.61
N ILE A 211 -10.55 6.95 9.04
CA ILE A 211 -10.32 6.33 10.33
C ILE A 211 -9.88 7.37 11.37
N PHE A 212 -9.93 6.99 12.64
CA PHE A 212 -9.53 7.84 13.75
C PHE A 212 -8.08 8.33 13.58
N GLY A 213 -7.83 9.62 13.88
CA GLY A 213 -6.52 10.25 13.70
C GLY A 213 -6.22 10.71 12.27
N ALA A 214 -7.03 10.31 11.27
CA ALA A 214 -6.87 10.76 9.90
C ALA A 214 -7.59 12.10 9.62
N SER A 215 -6.87 12.99 8.95
CA SER A 215 -7.41 14.27 8.47
C SER A 215 -7.71 14.20 6.97
N LYS A 216 -8.47 15.17 6.42
CA LYS A 216 -8.68 15.25 4.94
C LYS A 216 -7.35 15.27 4.18
N THR A 217 -6.31 15.88 4.77
CA THR A 217 -4.98 16.01 4.16
C THR A 217 -4.09 14.78 4.35
N SER A 218 -4.57 13.76 5.06
CA SER A 218 -3.85 12.49 5.24
C SER A 218 -3.90 11.62 3.99
N PHE A 219 -4.92 11.77 3.14
CA PHE A 219 -5.16 10.93 1.97
C PHE A 219 -4.80 11.64 0.66
N ARG A 220 -4.59 10.86 -0.40
CA ARG A 220 -4.40 11.38 -1.76
C ARG A 220 -5.67 12.10 -2.22
N ALA A 221 -5.54 13.34 -2.70
CA ALA A 221 -6.70 14.19 -3.04
C ALA A 221 -7.35 13.87 -4.41
N ASN A 222 -6.64 13.20 -5.31
CA ASN A 222 -7.04 12.98 -6.71
C ASN A 222 -7.68 11.61 -6.98
N ALA A 223 -8.15 10.93 -5.94
CA ALA A 223 -8.72 9.59 -6.03
C ALA A 223 -9.91 9.44 -5.07
N ASP A 224 -10.81 8.51 -5.38
CA ASP A 224 -11.84 8.08 -4.46
C ASP A 224 -11.23 7.37 -3.24
N ASP A 225 -12.03 7.21 -2.17
CA ASP A 225 -11.51 6.62 -0.93
C ASP A 225 -11.07 5.16 -1.09
N GLY A 226 -11.56 4.45 -2.11
CA GLY A 226 -11.20 3.06 -2.40
C GLY A 226 -11.71 2.06 -1.37
N LEU A 227 -12.74 2.39 -0.58
CA LEU A 227 -13.20 1.53 0.52
C LEU A 227 -13.54 0.10 0.08
N LEU A 228 -14.25 -0.05 -1.04
CA LEU A 228 -14.61 -1.37 -1.58
C LEU A 228 -13.38 -2.19 -1.95
N CYS A 229 -12.43 -1.58 -2.65
CA CYS A 229 -11.18 -2.23 -3.01
C CYS A 229 -10.41 -2.68 -1.75
N GLY A 230 -10.36 -1.84 -0.72
CA GLY A 230 -9.69 -2.16 0.55
C GLY A 230 -10.28 -3.36 1.29
N VAL A 231 -11.61 -3.45 1.32
CA VAL A 231 -12.35 -4.46 2.10
C VAL A 231 -12.55 -5.77 1.33
N LEU A 232 -12.52 -5.75 -0.01
CA LEU A 232 -12.90 -6.91 -0.83
C LEU A 232 -11.72 -7.62 -1.51
N LEU A 233 -10.66 -6.91 -1.89
CA LEU A 233 -9.60 -7.48 -2.74
C LEU A 233 -8.86 -8.65 -2.08
N LEU A 234 -8.30 -8.46 -0.89
CA LEU A 234 -7.52 -9.53 -0.24
C LEU A 234 -8.38 -10.70 0.25
N PRO A 235 -9.63 -10.50 0.75
CA PRO A 235 -10.55 -11.60 0.95
C PRO A 235 -10.82 -12.42 -0.32
N MET A 236 -10.99 -11.78 -1.48
CA MET A 236 -11.12 -12.51 -2.76
C MET A 236 -9.85 -13.29 -3.10
N VAL A 237 -8.67 -12.70 -2.91
CA VAL A 237 -7.39 -13.38 -3.14
C VAL A 237 -7.20 -14.56 -2.19
N ALA A 238 -7.56 -14.44 -0.92
CA ALA A 238 -7.47 -15.52 0.05
C ALA A 238 -8.48 -16.65 -0.24
N ALA A 239 -9.71 -16.30 -0.62
CA ALA A 239 -10.76 -17.25 -1.00
C ALA A 239 -10.38 -18.05 -2.26
N THR A 240 -9.90 -17.38 -3.31
CA THR A 240 -9.43 -18.04 -4.54
C THR A 240 -8.27 -18.98 -4.27
N LYS A 241 -7.37 -18.58 -3.36
CA LYS A 241 -6.27 -19.44 -2.90
C LYS A 241 -6.73 -20.70 -2.18
N LEU A 242 -7.73 -20.58 -1.32
CA LEU A 242 -8.33 -21.71 -0.63
C LEU A 242 -9.01 -22.65 -1.65
N ILE A 243 -9.76 -22.10 -2.61
CA ILE A 243 -10.42 -22.88 -3.67
C ILE A 243 -9.38 -23.66 -4.49
N ASP A 244 -8.29 -23.01 -4.92
CA ASP A 244 -7.23 -23.64 -5.69
C ASP A 244 -6.57 -24.81 -4.94
N ALA A 245 -6.31 -24.63 -3.64
CA ALA A 245 -5.75 -25.69 -2.79
C ALA A 245 -6.75 -26.83 -2.57
N SER A 246 -8.03 -26.51 -2.34
CA SER A 246 -9.09 -27.50 -2.15
C SER A 246 -9.31 -28.36 -3.39
N ASN A 247 -9.33 -27.75 -4.58
CA ASN A 247 -9.51 -28.47 -5.84
C ASN A 247 -8.34 -29.41 -6.16
N LYS A 248 -7.16 -29.13 -5.61
CA LYS A 248 -5.95 -29.96 -5.77
C LYS A 248 -5.84 -31.08 -4.74
N ASN A 249 -6.81 -31.23 -3.85
CA ASN A 249 -6.74 -32.14 -2.70
C ASN A 249 -5.44 -31.95 -1.91
N ALA A 250 -5.04 -30.68 -1.71
CA ALA A 250 -3.88 -30.34 -0.91
C ALA A 250 -4.00 -30.90 0.51
N ASP A 251 -2.86 -31.03 1.20
CA ASP A 251 -2.82 -31.55 2.56
C ASP A 251 -3.79 -30.81 3.49
N ARG A 252 -4.43 -31.56 4.40
CA ARG A 252 -5.39 -31.01 5.36
C ARG A 252 -4.80 -29.83 6.15
N PHE A 253 -3.52 -29.90 6.49
CA PHE A 253 -2.80 -28.82 7.15
C PHE A 253 -2.72 -27.55 6.28
N GLN A 254 -2.39 -27.70 4.99
CA GLN A 254 -2.32 -26.58 4.06
C GLN A 254 -3.69 -25.93 3.85
N ILE A 255 -4.75 -26.73 3.77
CA ILE A 255 -6.13 -26.22 3.66
C ILE A 255 -6.49 -25.43 4.93
N ALA A 256 -6.31 -26.01 6.12
CA ALA A 256 -6.56 -25.32 7.39
C ALA A 256 -5.77 -24.01 7.51
N TYR A 257 -4.51 -24.02 7.09
CA TYR A 257 -3.66 -22.83 7.06
C TYR A 257 -4.22 -21.70 6.17
N LEU A 258 -4.74 -22.05 5.00
CA LEU A 258 -5.37 -21.09 4.08
C LEU A 258 -6.74 -20.62 4.59
N GLN A 259 -7.49 -21.50 5.25
CA GLN A 259 -8.76 -21.18 5.91
C GLN A 259 -8.56 -20.11 7.00
N VAL A 260 -7.57 -20.29 7.88
CA VAL A 260 -7.21 -19.31 8.92
C VAL A 260 -6.84 -17.95 8.31
N ARG A 261 -6.01 -17.95 7.26
CA ARG A 261 -5.62 -16.69 6.58
C ARG A 261 -6.80 -15.99 5.93
N MET A 262 -7.76 -16.73 5.38
CA MET A 262 -8.98 -16.18 4.80
C MET A 262 -9.88 -15.54 5.86
N GLU A 263 -10.13 -16.22 6.99
CA GLU A 263 -10.85 -15.62 8.12
C GLU A 263 -10.13 -14.38 8.66
N LEU A 264 -8.80 -14.41 8.75
CA LEU A 264 -8.00 -13.29 9.24
C LEU A 264 -8.20 -12.03 8.37
N VAL A 265 -8.13 -12.13 7.04
CA VAL A 265 -8.35 -10.96 6.17
C VAL A 265 -9.80 -10.49 6.14
N LEU A 266 -10.77 -11.40 6.28
CA LEU A 266 -12.19 -11.05 6.46
C LEU A 266 -12.39 -10.25 7.76
N PHE A 267 -11.77 -10.70 8.85
CA PHE A 267 -11.81 -10.01 10.14
C PHE A 267 -11.19 -8.61 10.06
N MET A 268 -10.00 -8.45 9.47
CA MET A 268 -9.38 -7.13 9.27
C MET A 268 -10.27 -6.19 8.44
N SER A 269 -11.00 -6.73 7.46
CA SER A 269 -11.91 -5.98 6.61
C SER A 269 -13.11 -5.45 7.40
N VAL A 270 -13.69 -6.27 8.28
CA VAL A 270 -14.74 -5.85 9.22
C VAL A 270 -14.21 -4.83 10.23
N ILE A 271 -12.99 -5.02 10.76
CA ILE A 271 -12.35 -4.05 11.66
C ILE A 271 -12.19 -2.68 10.98
N LEU A 272 -11.76 -2.63 9.71
CA LEU A 272 -11.66 -1.35 9.00
C LEU A 272 -13.03 -0.65 8.91
N LEU A 273 -14.08 -1.38 8.54
CA LEU A 273 -15.44 -0.84 8.46
C LEU A 273 -15.90 -0.29 9.82
N LEU A 274 -15.64 -1.04 10.90
CA LEU A 274 -15.92 -0.58 12.26
C LEU A 274 -15.11 0.68 12.63
N LEU A 275 -13.83 0.74 12.29
CA LEU A 275 -12.98 1.92 12.55
C LEU A 275 -13.47 3.16 11.80
N VAL A 276 -13.98 3.00 10.57
CA VAL A 276 -14.59 4.09 9.80
C VAL A 276 -15.90 4.54 10.44
N LEU A 277 -16.78 3.60 10.81
CA LEU A 277 -18.05 3.90 11.48
C LEU A 277 -17.84 4.61 12.81
N ILE A 278 -17.02 4.05 13.69
CA ILE A 278 -16.71 4.61 15.00
C ILE A 278 -16.13 6.01 14.86
N ASN A 279 -15.29 6.27 13.84
CA ASN A 279 -14.74 7.59 13.61
C ASN A 279 -15.81 8.65 13.31
N ASP A 280 -16.93 8.29 12.67
CA ASP A 280 -18.02 9.23 12.40
C ASP A 280 -18.82 9.56 13.67
N TYR A 281 -19.07 8.57 14.54
CA TYR A 281 -19.85 8.76 15.77
C TYR A 281 -19.04 9.27 16.98
N SER A 282 -17.72 9.10 16.99
CA SER A 282 -16.84 9.37 18.16
C SER A 282 -16.44 10.84 18.38
N HIS A 283 -17.22 11.81 17.88
CA HIS A 283 -16.96 13.24 18.10
C HIS A 283 -16.66 13.66 19.56
N PRO A 284 -17.30 13.10 20.61
CA PRO A 284 -16.96 13.43 22.00
C PRO A 284 -15.67 12.76 22.49
N VAL A 285 -15.38 11.52 22.06
CA VAL A 285 -14.21 10.73 22.48
C VAL A 285 -12.90 11.30 21.90
N LYS A 286 -12.96 11.92 20.73
CA LYS A 286 -11.82 12.60 20.07
C LYS A 286 -11.15 13.68 20.93
N ARG A 287 -11.89 14.31 21.85
CA ARG A 287 -11.34 15.32 22.78
C ARG A 287 -10.58 14.70 23.95
N VAL A 288 -10.91 13.46 24.33
CA VAL A 288 -10.33 12.77 25.50
C VAL A 288 -9.10 11.94 25.12
N ILE A 289 -9.10 11.33 23.93
CA ILE A 289 -7.98 10.49 23.47
C ILE A 289 -6.93 11.35 22.75
N ARG A 290 -5.86 11.72 23.47
CA ARG A 290 -4.67 12.37 22.90
C ARG A 290 -4.01 11.44 21.86
N LYS A 291 -3.33 12.00 20.84
CA LYS A 291 -2.72 11.24 19.73
C LYS A 291 -1.82 10.06 20.15
N ARG A 292 -1.17 10.10 21.31
CA ARG A 292 -0.31 9.02 21.84
C ARG A 292 -1.10 7.87 22.51
N GLY A 293 -2.32 8.14 23.00
CA GLY A 293 -3.21 7.13 23.59
C GLY A 293 -3.84 6.18 22.57
N LEU A 294 -3.94 6.60 21.31
CA LEU A 294 -4.43 5.78 20.20
C LEU A 294 -3.65 4.48 20.02
N PHE A 295 -2.33 4.55 20.13
CA PHE A 295 -1.45 3.40 19.91
C PHE A 295 -1.65 2.30 20.96
N VAL A 296 -1.74 2.70 22.23
CA VAL A 296 -2.02 1.77 23.34
C VAL A 296 -3.47 1.26 23.25
N SER A 297 -4.41 2.15 22.93
CA SER A 297 -5.82 1.75 22.74
C SER A 297 -5.99 0.76 21.58
N SER A 298 -5.15 0.82 20.54
CA SER A 298 -5.19 -0.11 19.42
C SER A 298 -4.86 -1.54 19.85
N ILE A 299 -3.91 -1.73 20.77
CA ILE A 299 -3.60 -3.06 21.32
C ILE A 299 -4.80 -3.58 22.13
N CYS A 300 -5.35 -2.75 23.02
CA CYS A 300 -6.50 -3.12 23.84
C CYS A 300 -7.74 -3.44 22.99
N VAL A 301 -8.01 -2.61 21.97
CA VAL A 301 -9.12 -2.83 21.03
C VAL A 301 -8.89 -4.07 20.19
N SER A 302 -7.67 -4.31 19.71
CA SER A 302 -7.32 -5.53 18.95
C SER A 302 -7.51 -6.78 19.81
N ALA A 303 -7.02 -6.75 21.05
CA ALA A 303 -7.18 -7.84 22.00
C ALA A 303 -8.67 -8.10 22.31
N LEU A 304 -9.41 -7.05 22.65
CA LEU A 304 -10.84 -7.14 22.95
C LEU A 304 -11.65 -7.62 21.74
N CYS A 305 -11.49 -7.02 20.56
CA CYS A 305 -12.21 -7.46 19.36
C CYS A 305 -11.88 -8.91 18.99
N THR A 306 -10.61 -9.32 19.14
CA THR A 306 -10.20 -10.70 18.85
C THR A 306 -10.82 -11.67 19.84
N THR A 307 -10.76 -11.38 21.15
CA THR A 307 -11.35 -12.26 22.17
C THR A 307 -12.86 -12.32 22.05
N LEU A 308 -13.55 -11.20 21.82
CA LEU A 308 -14.99 -11.18 21.57
C LEU A 308 -15.35 -12.04 20.34
N LEU A 309 -14.59 -11.91 19.25
CA LEU A 309 -14.84 -12.70 18.04
C LEU A 309 -14.60 -14.20 18.28
N THR A 310 -13.43 -14.59 18.80
CA THR A 310 -13.04 -16.01 18.89
C THR A 310 -13.69 -16.76 20.03
N GLN A 311 -14.09 -16.09 21.13
CA GLN A 311 -14.68 -16.74 22.29
C GLN A 311 -16.21 -16.61 22.34
N LEU A 312 -16.78 -15.52 21.83
CA LEU A 312 -18.23 -15.25 21.98
C LEU A 312 -19.03 -15.42 20.69
N THR A 313 -18.38 -15.60 19.54
CA THR A 313 -19.09 -15.75 18.27
C THR A 313 -18.66 -17.03 17.54
N PRO A 314 -19.61 -17.76 16.93
CA PRO A 314 -19.29 -18.90 16.07
C PRO A 314 -18.80 -18.47 14.66
N LEU A 315 -18.51 -17.17 14.47
CA LEU A 315 -18.19 -16.60 13.16
C LEU A 315 -16.74 -16.88 12.72
N ALA A 316 -15.85 -17.23 13.65
CA ALA A 316 -14.43 -17.42 13.38
C ALA A 316 -13.87 -18.72 13.97
N PRO A 317 -14.43 -19.89 13.60
CA PRO A 317 -14.01 -21.18 14.15
C PRO A 317 -12.52 -21.46 13.91
N MET A 318 -11.98 -21.12 12.74
CA MET A 318 -10.57 -21.45 12.42
C MET A 318 -9.61 -20.56 13.22
N LEU A 319 -9.94 -19.27 13.39
CA LEU A 319 -9.18 -18.39 14.27
C LEU A 319 -9.26 -18.80 15.74
N ALA A 320 -10.37 -19.39 16.19
CA ALA A 320 -10.54 -19.89 17.56
C ALA A 320 -9.62 -21.09 17.87
N GLU A 321 -9.26 -21.89 16.86
CA GLU A 321 -8.31 -23.00 17.00
C GLU A 321 -6.84 -22.54 17.07
N THR A 322 -6.56 -21.29 16.69
CA THR A 322 -5.19 -20.74 16.69
C THR A 322 -4.86 -20.07 18.03
N PRO A 323 -3.58 -20.03 18.43
CA PRO A 323 -3.18 -19.30 19.63
C PRO A 323 -3.61 -17.83 19.54
N ILE A 324 -4.46 -17.38 20.48
CA ILE A 324 -5.06 -16.04 20.48
C ILE A 324 -3.99 -14.95 20.35
N ALA A 325 -2.82 -15.14 20.96
CA ALA A 325 -1.69 -14.22 20.89
C ALA A 325 -1.25 -13.90 19.45
N MET A 326 -1.29 -14.88 18.54
CA MET A 326 -0.87 -14.74 17.13
C MET A 326 -1.87 -13.89 16.36
N THR A 327 -3.16 -14.11 16.59
CA THR A 327 -4.25 -13.34 15.99
C THR A 327 -4.26 -11.92 16.53
N VAL A 328 -4.13 -11.73 17.85
CA VAL A 328 -4.03 -10.40 18.48
C VAL A 328 -2.82 -9.63 17.95
N LEU A 329 -1.65 -10.28 17.84
CA LEU A 329 -0.44 -9.67 17.27
C LEU A 329 -0.70 -9.21 15.83
N SER A 330 -1.31 -10.05 15.00
CA SER A 330 -1.57 -9.75 13.59
C SER A 330 -2.58 -8.61 13.42
N VAL A 331 -3.67 -8.60 14.20
CA VAL A 331 -4.67 -7.53 14.21
C VAL A 331 -4.08 -6.21 14.72
N THR A 332 -3.24 -6.27 15.74
CA THR A 332 -2.53 -5.10 16.25
C THR A 332 -1.59 -4.54 15.18
N MET A 333 -0.83 -5.40 14.50
CA MET A 333 0.08 -4.99 13.43
C MET A 333 -0.67 -4.36 12.26
N PHE A 334 -1.82 -4.92 11.86
CA PHE A 334 -2.69 -4.30 10.86
C PHE A 334 -3.08 -2.87 11.25
N GLN A 335 -3.55 -2.65 12.49
CA GLN A 335 -3.93 -1.32 12.96
C GLN A 335 -2.73 -0.36 13.05
N TRP A 336 -1.56 -0.84 13.46
CA TRP A 336 -0.33 -0.06 13.48
C TRP A 336 0.10 0.37 12.08
N PHE A 337 0.03 -0.52 11.08
CA PHE A 337 0.32 -0.17 9.70
C PHE A 337 -0.67 0.87 9.16
N LEU A 338 -1.97 0.74 9.45
CA LEU A 338 -2.95 1.79 9.13
C LEU A 338 -2.55 3.14 9.74
N TYR A 339 -2.18 3.16 11.02
CA TYR A 339 -1.81 4.39 11.73
C TYR A 339 -0.52 5.01 11.17
N ILE A 340 0.50 4.20 10.90
CA ILE A 340 1.76 4.64 10.26
C ILE A 340 1.46 5.27 8.89
N CYS A 341 0.59 4.64 8.10
CA CYS A 341 0.19 5.16 6.80
C CYS A 341 -0.50 6.53 6.93
N VAL A 342 -1.43 6.69 7.88
CA VAL A 342 -2.16 7.95 8.11
C VAL A 342 -1.27 9.09 8.63
N VAL A 343 -0.36 8.78 9.55
CA VAL A 343 0.39 9.81 10.30
C VAL A 343 1.72 10.13 9.63
N THR A 344 2.46 9.11 9.23
CA THR A 344 3.82 9.26 8.69
C THR A 344 3.81 9.40 7.17
N LEU A 345 2.94 8.64 6.48
CA LEU A 345 2.91 8.54 5.02
C LEU A 345 1.73 9.34 4.42
N LYS A 346 1.53 10.57 4.91
CA LYS A 346 0.45 11.44 4.46
C LYS A 346 0.50 11.64 2.94
N LYS A 347 -0.67 11.63 2.31
CA LYS A 347 -0.89 11.81 0.86
C LYS A 347 -0.31 10.70 -0.03
N CYS A 348 0.29 9.66 0.54
CA CYS A 348 0.78 8.51 -0.23
C CYS A 348 -0.37 7.60 -0.72
N PHE A 349 -1.40 7.41 0.12
CA PHE A 349 -2.42 6.39 -0.09
C PHE A 349 -3.85 6.97 -0.09
N THR A 350 -4.75 6.27 -0.77
CA THR A 350 -6.19 6.28 -0.46
C THR A 350 -6.48 5.41 0.78
N LEU A 351 -7.71 5.45 1.30
CA LEU A 351 -8.12 4.58 2.41
C LEU A 351 -8.05 3.10 1.99
N GLY A 352 -8.46 2.78 0.76
CA GLY A 352 -8.40 1.45 0.16
C GLY A 352 -6.98 0.92 -0.01
N GLU A 353 -6.11 1.68 -0.68
CA GLU A 353 -4.69 1.31 -0.90
C GLU A 353 -3.99 1.04 0.44
N MET A 354 -4.22 1.90 1.43
CA MET A 354 -3.69 1.74 2.77
C MET A 354 -4.19 0.46 3.44
N CYS A 355 -5.46 0.12 3.28
CA CYS A 355 -6.02 -1.12 3.83
C CYS A 355 -5.37 -2.36 3.20
N VAL A 356 -5.30 -2.42 1.86
CA VAL A 356 -4.70 -3.56 1.14
C VAL A 356 -3.25 -3.79 1.60
N ILE A 357 -2.45 -2.73 1.69
CA ILE A 357 -1.04 -2.86 2.10
C ILE A 357 -0.94 -3.28 3.57
N SER A 358 -1.77 -2.71 4.45
CA SER A 358 -1.74 -3.03 5.88
C SER A 358 -2.18 -4.47 6.13
N GLN A 359 -3.21 -4.95 5.43
CA GLN A 359 -3.65 -6.35 5.50
C GLN A 359 -2.58 -7.31 4.97
N ALA A 360 -1.99 -7.01 3.81
CA ALA A 360 -0.91 -7.83 3.25
C ALA A 360 0.29 -7.92 4.20
N ALA A 361 0.71 -6.79 4.78
CA ALA A 361 1.77 -6.76 5.77
C ALA A 361 1.42 -7.58 7.03
N ALA A 362 0.18 -7.47 7.53
CA ALA A 362 -0.28 -8.23 8.69
C ALA A 362 -0.32 -9.75 8.43
N VAL A 363 -0.74 -10.20 7.24
CA VAL A 363 -0.73 -11.62 6.85
C VAL A 363 0.70 -12.15 6.75
N VAL A 364 1.65 -11.34 6.25
CA VAL A 364 3.07 -11.70 6.24
C VAL A 364 3.59 -11.84 7.67
N VAL A 365 3.21 -10.93 8.59
CA VAL A 365 3.55 -11.05 10.00
C VAL A 365 2.93 -12.29 10.62
N TYR A 366 1.67 -12.63 10.32
CA TYR A 366 1.03 -13.86 10.79
C TYR A 366 1.84 -15.09 10.37
N GLY A 367 2.21 -15.20 9.10
CA GLY A 367 3.05 -16.30 8.62
C GLY A 367 4.48 -16.29 9.19
N ALA A 368 5.01 -15.12 9.54
CA ALA A 368 6.32 -15.00 10.19
C ALA A 368 6.25 -15.22 11.71
N SER A 369 5.08 -15.11 12.32
CA SER A 369 4.89 -15.23 13.76
C SER A 369 5.07 -16.66 14.26
N GLU A 370 5.00 -17.67 13.39
CA GLU A 370 5.51 -19.02 13.69
C GLU A 370 6.99 -18.97 14.11
N TYR A 371 7.71 -17.96 13.64
CA TYR A 371 9.08 -17.63 13.97
C TYR A 371 9.14 -16.26 14.63
N ILE A 372 8.44 -16.05 15.75
CA ILE A 372 8.30 -14.79 16.50
C ILE A 372 9.56 -13.90 16.47
N CYS A 373 10.75 -14.50 16.59
CA CYS A 373 12.01 -13.80 16.48
C CYS A 373 12.15 -12.99 15.16
N LEU A 374 11.76 -13.52 13.99
CA LEU A 374 12.00 -12.90 12.66
C LEU A 374 11.26 -11.58 12.51
N ALA A 375 9.98 -11.54 12.91
CA ALA A 375 9.15 -10.35 12.80
C ALA A 375 9.61 -9.24 13.75
N ALA A 376 9.94 -9.59 15.01
CA ALA A 376 10.46 -8.63 15.98
C ALA A 376 11.81 -8.03 15.54
N ARG A 377 12.66 -8.82 14.87
CA ARG A 377 14.02 -8.42 14.43
C ARG A 377 14.05 -7.30 13.39
N MET A 378 13.13 -7.28 12.43
CA MET A 378 13.06 -6.18 11.45
C MET A 378 12.69 -4.85 12.11
N ILE A 379 11.85 -4.90 13.15
CA ILE A 379 11.47 -3.73 13.94
C ILE A 379 12.67 -3.23 14.74
N PHE A 380 13.47 -4.12 15.32
CA PHE A 380 14.69 -3.75 16.05
C PHE A 380 15.70 -2.99 15.18
N ILE A 381 15.96 -3.42 13.94
CA ILE A 381 16.83 -2.65 13.01
C ILE A 381 16.35 -1.21 12.92
N GLY A 382 15.06 -1.02 12.66
CA GLY A 382 14.46 0.31 12.55
C GLY A 382 14.62 1.12 13.83
N VAL A 383 14.33 0.53 15.00
CA VAL A 383 14.42 1.22 16.30
C VAL A 383 15.85 1.64 16.63
N PHE A 384 16.84 0.74 16.45
CA PHE A 384 18.24 1.04 16.76
C PHE A 384 18.88 2.02 15.78
N THR A 385 18.49 1.97 14.49
CA THR A 385 19.05 2.86 13.47
C THR A 385 18.32 4.21 13.37
N TYR A 386 17.08 4.31 13.83
CA TYR A 386 16.25 5.52 13.70
C TYR A 386 16.88 6.80 14.29
N PRO A 387 17.55 6.80 15.47
CA PRO A 387 18.20 7.99 15.99
C PRO A 387 19.26 8.56 15.02
N LEU A 388 20.06 7.69 14.41
CA LEU A 388 21.07 8.06 13.43
C LEU A 388 20.43 8.59 12.15
N LEU A 389 19.40 7.91 11.64
CA LEU A 389 18.65 8.32 10.46
C LEU A 389 17.98 9.69 10.64
N ARG A 390 17.34 9.90 11.80
CA ARG A 390 16.72 11.18 12.16
C ARG A 390 17.77 12.29 12.27
N TYR A 391 18.93 12.00 12.84
CA TYR A 391 20.02 12.96 12.92
C TYR A 391 20.58 13.29 11.52
N SER A 392 20.75 12.30 10.65
CA SER A 392 21.15 12.46 9.25
C SER A 392 20.20 13.41 8.51
N ARG A 393 18.89 13.20 8.65
CA ARG A 393 17.86 14.07 8.06
C ARG A 393 17.95 15.51 8.58
N ARG A 394 18.11 15.69 9.90
CA ARG A 394 18.28 17.03 10.50
C ARG A 394 19.51 17.74 9.96
N LEU A 395 20.63 17.03 9.77
CA LEU A 395 21.83 17.59 9.15
C LEU A 395 21.58 17.97 7.69
N ALA A 396 20.82 17.17 6.94
CA ALA A 396 20.48 17.46 5.55
C ALA A 396 19.57 18.68 5.38
N GLN A 397 18.76 19.04 6.38
CA GLN A 397 17.82 20.16 6.34
C GLN A 397 18.43 21.52 6.75
N ARG A 398 19.69 21.60 7.17
CA ARG A 398 20.30 22.87 7.61
C ARG A 398 20.62 23.78 6.40
N PRO A 399 20.01 24.96 6.23
CA PRO A 399 20.09 25.76 5.00
C PRO A 399 21.48 26.32 4.64
N TYR A 400 22.45 26.30 5.57
CA TYR A 400 23.58 27.22 5.55
C TYR A 400 24.90 26.68 4.96
N TRP A 401 25.01 25.42 4.52
CA TRP A 401 26.34 24.90 4.16
C TRP A 401 27.02 25.62 2.99
N ARG A 402 26.29 26.37 2.14
CA ARG A 402 26.88 27.17 1.04
C ARG A 402 27.49 28.50 1.51
N SER A 403 27.07 29.04 2.65
CA SER A 403 27.57 30.31 3.20
C SER A 403 28.57 30.13 4.33
N LEU A 404 28.88 28.89 4.74
CA LEU A 404 29.93 28.62 5.73
C LEU A 404 31.34 28.72 5.11
N PRO A 405 32.35 29.22 5.85
CA PRO A 405 33.75 29.14 5.46
C PRO A 405 34.18 27.71 5.09
N LEU A 406 35.12 27.55 4.16
CA LEU A 406 35.58 26.25 3.62
C LEU A 406 35.93 25.23 4.72
N GLN A 407 36.56 25.67 5.81
CA GLN A 407 36.91 24.82 6.95
C GLN A 407 35.68 24.27 7.70
N ASN A 408 34.59 25.03 7.79
CA ASN A 408 33.35 24.55 8.40
C ASN A 408 32.53 23.67 7.45
N GLN A 409 32.71 23.81 6.13
CA GLN A 409 32.09 22.92 5.14
C GLN A 409 32.69 21.51 5.23
N SER A 410 34.01 21.37 5.35
CA SER A 410 34.66 20.06 5.51
C SER A 410 34.26 19.38 6.82
N ILE A 411 34.19 20.11 7.94
CA ILE A 411 33.70 19.59 9.23
C ILE A 411 32.25 19.09 9.10
N PHE A 412 31.39 19.85 8.41
CA PHE A 412 30.00 19.46 8.20
C PHE A 412 29.87 18.22 7.29
N GLN A 413 30.67 18.12 6.23
CA GLN A 413 30.75 16.94 5.39
C GLN A 413 31.26 15.72 6.17
N ASN A 414 32.29 15.89 6.99
CA ASN A 414 32.82 14.84 7.87
C ASN A 414 31.77 14.35 8.86
N LYS A 415 30.94 15.24 9.42
CA LYS A 415 29.82 14.84 10.28
C LYS A 415 28.77 14.02 9.54
N LYS A 416 28.39 14.41 8.32
CA LYS A 416 27.47 13.63 7.48
C LYS A 416 28.05 12.25 7.14
N MET A 417 29.33 12.21 6.77
CA MET A 417 30.04 10.98 6.46
C MET A 417 30.11 10.06 7.69
N LEU A 418 30.48 10.59 8.86
CA LEU A 418 30.56 9.82 10.11
C LEU A 418 29.21 9.19 10.46
N VAL A 419 28.12 9.97 10.47
CA VAL A 419 26.78 9.47 10.77
C VAL A 419 26.36 8.38 9.78
N ALA A 420 26.66 8.56 8.50
CA ALA A 420 26.36 7.56 7.48
C ALA A 420 27.19 6.28 7.67
N ILE A 421 28.50 6.39 7.91
CA ILE A 421 29.38 5.25 8.20
C ILE A 421 28.88 4.50 9.44
N THR A 422 28.58 5.21 10.54
CA THR A 422 28.02 4.60 11.75
C THR A 422 26.70 3.89 11.45
N PHE A 423 25.82 4.47 10.64
CA PHE A 423 24.58 3.83 10.23
C PHE A 423 24.81 2.56 9.40
N TYR A 424 25.69 2.58 8.39
CA TYR A 424 25.98 1.40 7.57
C TYR A 424 26.65 0.29 8.37
N VAL A 425 27.64 0.63 9.20
CA VAL A 425 28.33 -0.32 10.08
C VAL A 425 27.35 -0.92 11.08
N LEU A 426 26.53 -0.11 11.75
CA LEU A 426 25.53 -0.61 12.69
C LEU A 426 24.51 -1.53 12.01
N THR A 427 24.06 -1.17 10.81
CA THR A 427 23.14 -2.01 10.02
C THR A 427 23.79 -3.34 9.67
N GLY A 428 25.04 -3.33 9.19
CA GLY A 428 25.82 -4.54 8.89
C GLY A 428 26.04 -5.42 10.11
N VAL A 429 26.36 -4.81 11.26
CA VAL A 429 26.54 -5.53 12.53
C VAL A 429 25.23 -6.20 12.97
N ILE A 430 24.10 -5.50 12.91
CA ILE A 430 22.80 -6.10 13.23
C ILE A 430 22.48 -7.26 12.28
N VAL A 431 22.71 -7.10 10.98
CA VAL A 431 22.44 -8.17 10.01
C VAL A 431 23.34 -9.39 10.24
N LEU A 432 24.65 -9.20 10.41
CA LEU A 432 25.62 -10.29 10.49
C LEU A 432 25.69 -10.96 11.85
N PHE A 433 25.54 -10.21 12.95
CA PHE A 433 25.72 -10.75 14.31
C PHE A 433 24.41 -10.97 15.05
N ILE A 434 23.29 -10.40 14.59
CA ILE A 434 21.97 -10.63 15.22
C ILE A 434 21.06 -11.42 14.28
N ILE A 435 20.86 -10.96 13.04
CA ILE A 435 19.85 -11.58 12.16
C ILE A 435 20.34 -12.92 11.61
N ALA A 436 21.55 -12.97 11.06
CA ALA A 436 22.09 -14.16 10.42
C ALA A 436 22.27 -15.36 11.37
N PRO A 437 22.87 -15.22 12.57
CA PRO A 437 23.06 -16.35 13.48
C PRO A 437 21.73 -16.88 14.01
N ILE A 438 20.76 -16.00 14.26
CA ILE A 438 19.42 -16.42 14.69
C ILE A 438 18.64 -17.04 13.52
N CYS A 439 18.83 -16.57 12.28
CA CYS A 439 18.28 -17.24 11.10
C CYS A 439 18.85 -18.66 10.96
N GLN A 440 20.16 -18.80 11.18
CA GLN A 440 20.84 -20.10 11.20
C GLN A 440 20.34 -21.01 12.31
N ALA A 441 20.14 -20.48 13.53
CA ALA A 441 19.58 -21.25 14.64
C ALA A 441 18.15 -21.76 14.35
N ILE A 442 17.35 -21.01 13.59
CA ILE A 442 15.97 -21.38 13.24
C ILE A 442 15.92 -22.35 12.07
N THR A 443 16.71 -22.10 11.03
CA THR A 443 16.65 -22.84 9.77
C THR A 443 17.61 -24.04 9.73
N GLY A 444 18.53 -24.13 10.68
CA GLY A 444 19.61 -25.12 10.69
C GLY A 444 20.79 -24.76 9.77
N GLU A 445 20.59 -23.82 8.84
CA GLU A 445 21.52 -23.52 7.76
C GLU A 445 22.00 -22.07 7.81
N ASN A 446 23.25 -21.81 7.44
CA ASN A 446 23.71 -20.43 7.32
C ASN A 446 22.99 -19.75 6.13
N PRO A 447 22.26 -18.64 6.33
CA PRO A 447 21.39 -18.08 5.29
C PRO A 447 22.16 -17.58 4.06
N PHE A 448 23.41 -17.13 4.23
CA PHE A 448 24.24 -16.67 3.11
C PHE A 448 24.77 -17.85 2.30
N MET A 449 25.31 -18.87 2.98
CA MET A 449 25.79 -20.08 2.33
C MET A 449 24.66 -20.82 1.63
N TRP A 450 23.51 -20.99 2.30
CA TRP A 450 22.32 -21.58 1.70
C TRP A 450 21.88 -20.83 0.44
N THR A 451 21.95 -19.49 0.43
CA THR A 451 21.57 -18.71 -0.76
C THR A 451 22.52 -18.95 -1.93
N LEU A 452 23.82 -19.09 -1.65
CA LEU A 452 24.83 -19.43 -2.66
C LEU A 452 24.64 -20.86 -3.16
N ASP A 453 24.45 -21.83 -2.27
CA ASP A 453 24.22 -23.23 -2.63
C ASP A 453 22.93 -23.37 -3.45
N PHE A 454 21.86 -22.67 -3.06
CA PHE A 454 20.63 -22.59 -3.84
C PHE A 454 20.87 -22.01 -5.23
N LEU A 455 21.77 -21.04 -5.39
CA LEU A 455 22.11 -20.49 -6.71
C LEU A 455 22.88 -21.50 -7.58
N TYR A 456 23.84 -22.23 -7.00
CA TYR A 456 24.69 -23.18 -7.73
C TYR A 456 24.03 -24.54 -8.01
N MET A 457 22.94 -24.86 -7.31
CA MET A 457 22.21 -26.13 -7.47
C MET A 457 21.61 -26.32 -8.87
N SER A 458 21.31 -25.24 -9.60
CA SER A 458 20.73 -25.31 -10.96
C SER A 458 21.46 -24.38 -11.92
N PRO A 459 21.98 -24.88 -13.06
CA PRO A 459 22.62 -24.04 -14.06
C PRO A 459 21.65 -23.01 -14.65
N SER A 460 20.35 -23.32 -14.72
CA SER A 460 19.31 -22.39 -15.19
C SER A 460 19.23 -21.13 -14.32
N ARG A 461 19.47 -21.24 -13.01
CA ARG A 461 19.50 -20.07 -12.10
C ARG A 461 20.69 -19.17 -12.40
N MET A 462 21.85 -19.76 -12.67
CA MET A 462 23.06 -19.01 -13.07
C MET A 462 22.89 -18.32 -14.43
N PHE A 463 22.32 -19.02 -15.42
CA PHE A 463 21.99 -18.42 -16.71
C PHE A 463 21.00 -17.27 -16.58
N LEU A 464 20.00 -17.40 -15.70
CA LEU A 464 19.05 -16.33 -15.43
C LEU A 464 19.71 -15.12 -14.77
N CYS A 465 20.65 -15.31 -13.84
CA CYS A 465 21.47 -14.24 -13.28
C CYS A 465 22.29 -13.52 -14.35
N LEU A 466 22.94 -14.27 -15.24
CA LEU A 466 23.69 -13.71 -16.35
C LEU A 466 22.77 -12.91 -17.29
N TYR A 467 21.62 -13.49 -17.65
CA TYR A 467 20.61 -12.84 -18.48
C TYR A 467 20.11 -11.54 -17.87
N TRP A 468 19.76 -11.52 -16.58
CA TRP A 468 19.35 -10.31 -15.88
C TRP A 468 20.47 -9.27 -15.82
N SER A 469 21.71 -9.69 -15.56
CA SER A 469 22.87 -8.79 -15.55
C SER A 469 23.07 -8.12 -16.90
N LEU A 470 23.02 -8.90 -17.99
CA LEU A 470 23.11 -8.37 -19.36
C LEU A 470 21.93 -7.46 -19.70
N THR A 471 20.72 -7.81 -19.26
CA THR A 471 19.52 -6.98 -19.46
C THR A 471 19.65 -5.64 -18.74
N VAL A 472 20.12 -5.64 -17.49
CA VAL A 472 20.36 -4.38 -16.74
C VAL A 472 21.46 -3.56 -17.41
N ILE A 473 22.59 -4.16 -17.78
CA ILE A 473 23.68 -3.46 -18.46
C ILE A 473 23.19 -2.84 -19.77
N THR A 474 22.49 -3.60 -20.61
CA THR A 474 21.95 -3.10 -21.88
C THR A 474 20.95 -1.96 -21.66
N THR A 475 20.07 -2.04 -20.66
CA THR A 475 19.16 -0.93 -20.34
C THR A 475 19.89 0.33 -19.85
N VAL A 476 20.94 0.19 -19.06
CA VAL A 476 21.77 1.33 -18.63
C VAL A 476 22.51 1.93 -19.82
N VAL A 477 23.08 1.10 -20.70
CA VAL A 477 23.74 1.56 -21.94
C VAL A 477 22.75 2.29 -22.85
N ILE A 478 21.56 1.73 -23.07
CA ILE A 478 20.49 2.39 -23.84
C ILE A 478 20.09 3.71 -23.17
N TRP A 479 19.97 3.75 -21.84
CA TRP A 479 19.64 4.98 -21.13
C TRP A 479 20.70 6.06 -21.36
N VAL A 480 21.97 5.74 -21.16
CA VAL A 480 23.09 6.69 -21.36
C VAL A 480 23.21 7.10 -22.83
N LEU A 481 23.07 6.17 -23.77
CA LEU A 481 23.25 6.47 -25.21
C LEU A 481 22.04 7.14 -25.86
N VAL A 482 20.82 6.86 -25.40
CA VAL A 482 19.58 7.32 -26.07
C VAL A 482 18.88 8.43 -25.31
N LEU A 483 18.96 8.46 -23.98
CA LEU A 483 18.21 9.43 -23.16
C LEU A 483 19.05 10.62 -22.68
N ASP A 484 20.37 10.46 -22.53
CA ASP A 484 21.26 11.60 -22.25
C ASP A 484 21.67 12.35 -23.55
N PHE A 485 21.55 11.70 -24.72
CA PHE A 485 21.82 12.32 -26.04
C PHE A 485 20.61 13.00 -26.69
N VAL A 486 19.42 12.97 -26.09
CA VAL A 486 18.37 13.90 -26.52
C VAL A 486 18.79 15.27 -25.98
N PRO A 487 19.23 16.20 -26.84
CA PRO A 487 19.68 17.49 -26.36
C PRO A 487 18.50 18.15 -25.64
N GLN A 488 18.73 18.72 -24.46
CA GLN A 488 17.88 19.77 -23.91
C GLN A 488 17.97 21.06 -24.77
N SER A 489 17.98 20.94 -26.09
CA SER A 489 17.85 22.03 -27.05
C SER A 489 16.40 22.49 -27.10
N ALA A 490 15.92 22.99 -25.97
CA ALA A 490 14.69 23.78 -25.86
C ALA A 490 14.83 24.89 -24.79
N SER A 491 16.03 25.13 -24.26
CA SER A 491 16.33 26.20 -23.30
C SER A 491 16.89 27.47 -23.96
N SER A 492 16.62 27.70 -25.25
CA SER A 492 16.80 29.01 -25.88
C SER A 492 15.46 29.73 -25.97
N GLY A 493 15.21 30.56 -24.97
CA GLY A 493 14.17 31.58 -24.81
C GLY A 493 13.28 31.92 -26.02
N GLU A 494 12.18 31.19 -26.19
CA GLU A 494 10.97 31.73 -26.83
C GLU A 494 9.73 31.30 -26.03
N LEU A 495 8.88 32.30 -25.76
CA LEU A 495 7.65 32.25 -24.95
C LEU A 495 6.56 31.40 -25.64
N TYR A 496 6.74 30.09 -25.73
CA TYR A 496 5.72 29.18 -26.25
C TYR A 496 4.83 28.63 -25.12
N SER A 497 3.53 28.93 -25.24
CA SER A 497 2.38 28.30 -24.57
C SER A 497 2.67 27.26 -23.47
N ASN A 498 2.40 27.63 -22.21
CA ASN A 498 2.44 26.78 -21.02
C ASN A 498 1.75 25.40 -21.18
N ASN A 499 0.80 25.28 -22.12
CA ASN A 499 0.07 24.04 -22.38
C ASN A 499 0.85 23.03 -23.25
N ALA A 500 1.75 23.49 -24.12
CA ALA A 500 2.55 22.61 -24.98
C ALA A 500 3.70 21.98 -24.19
N GLU A 501 4.39 22.76 -23.36
CA GLU A 501 5.46 22.28 -22.48
C GLU A 501 4.97 21.24 -21.47
N GLY A 502 3.81 21.48 -20.84
CA GLY A 502 3.20 20.52 -19.90
C GLY A 502 2.84 19.18 -20.56
N LYS A 503 2.37 19.20 -21.81
CA LYS A 503 2.10 17.99 -22.60
C LYS A 503 3.39 17.26 -23.00
N ALA A 504 4.44 17.98 -23.38
CA ALA A 504 5.73 17.39 -23.74
C ALA A 504 6.39 16.71 -22.52
N LEU A 505 6.41 17.37 -21.37
CA LEU A 505 6.96 16.83 -20.13
C LEU A 505 6.21 15.58 -19.68
N THR A 506 4.87 15.65 -19.63
CA THR A 506 4.04 14.48 -19.26
C THR A 506 4.20 13.32 -20.25
N SER A 507 4.40 13.60 -21.54
CA SER A 507 4.69 12.57 -22.54
C SER A 507 6.04 11.89 -22.31
N ALA A 508 7.11 12.66 -22.02
CA ALA A 508 8.44 12.12 -21.72
C ALA A 508 8.46 11.23 -20.47
N LEU A 509 7.79 11.66 -19.39
CA LEU A 509 7.64 10.86 -18.16
C LEU A 509 6.93 9.52 -18.43
N ASN A 510 5.89 9.55 -19.25
CA ASN A 510 5.18 8.34 -19.62
C ASN A 510 6.06 7.38 -20.42
N LYS A 511 6.89 7.86 -21.36
CA LYS A 511 7.83 7.02 -22.10
C LYS A 511 8.81 6.32 -21.16
N LYS A 512 9.40 7.06 -20.22
CA LYS A 512 10.31 6.54 -19.20
C LYS A 512 9.64 5.46 -18.32
N ARG A 513 8.41 5.69 -17.88
CA ARG A 513 7.64 4.67 -17.12
C ARG A 513 7.42 3.40 -17.94
N LYS A 514 7.02 3.53 -19.21
CA LYS A 514 6.76 2.36 -20.06
C LYS A 514 8.02 1.58 -20.40
N LEU A 515 9.20 2.21 -20.41
CA LEU A 515 10.48 1.50 -20.47
C LEU A 515 10.64 0.53 -19.29
N PHE A 516 10.33 0.95 -18.06
CA PHE A 516 10.39 0.06 -16.88
C PHE A 516 9.34 -1.05 -16.92
N HIS A 517 8.16 -0.80 -17.50
CA HIS A 517 7.14 -1.85 -17.67
C HIS A 517 7.59 -2.88 -18.71
N ALA A 518 8.20 -2.43 -19.82
CA ALA A 518 8.82 -3.33 -20.80
C ALA A 518 9.99 -4.12 -20.20
N LEU A 519 10.83 -3.46 -19.39
CA LEU A 519 11.92 -4.12 -18.67
C LEU A 519 11.39 -5.21 -17.71
N ALA A 520 10.28 -4.94 -17.00
CA ALA A 520 9.65 -5.93 -16.14
C ALA A 520 9.19 -7.17 -16.94
N VAL A 521 8.65 -7.00 -18.15
CA VAL A 521 8.31 -8.13 -19.03
C VAL A 521 9.55 -8.95 -19.38
N ILE A 522 10.59 -8.29 -19.88
CA ILE A 522 11.83 -8.93 -20.33
C ILE A 522 12.50 -9.69 -19.18
N MET A 523 12.58 -9.08 -18.00
CA MET A 523 13.22 -9.70 -16.84
C MET A 523 12.37 -10.81 -16.21
N PHE A 524 11.07 -10.60 -16.03
CA PHE A 524 10.28 -11.45 -15.14
C PHE A 524 9.56 -12.60 -15.86
N VAL A 525 9.18 -12.46 -17.14
CA VAL A 525 8.53 -13.58 -17.87
C VAL A 525 9.44 -14.81 -17.91
N PRO A 526 10.72 -14.73 -18.30
CA PRO A 526 11.62 -15.89 -18.27
C PRO A 526 11.77 -16.47 -16.86
N GLY A 527 11.87 -15.62 -15.83
CA GLY A 527 11.99 -16.08 -14.45
C GLY A 527 10.75 -16.84 -13.97
N VAL A 528 9.54 -16.43 -14.35
CA VAL A 528 8.30 -17.16 -14.01
C VAL A 528 8.24 -18.52 -14.68
N LEU A 529 8.72 -18.61 -15.93
CA LEU A 529 8.62 -19.80 -16.76
C LEU A 529 9.69 -20.85 -16.45
N PHE A 530 10.95 -20.44 -16.27
CA PHE A 530 12.08 -21.36 -16.10
C PHE A 530 12.41 -21.65 -14.62
N GLU A 531 12.44 -20.63 -13.75
CA GLU A 531 12.94 -20.77 -12.38
C GLU A 531 12.09 -19.94 -11.39
N LYS A 532 10.81 -20.32 -11.27
CA LYS A 532 9.82 -19.59 -10.45
C LYS A 532 10.24 -19.41 -9.00
N SER A 533 10.77 -20.45 -8.36
CA SER A 533 11.20 -20.40 -6.95
C SER A 533 12.37 -19.44 -6.73
N PHE A 534 13.31 -19.39 -7.68
CA PHE A 534 14.40 -18.42 -7.64
C PHE A 534 13.89 -16.99 -7.86
N LEU A 535 12.96 -16.78 -8.80
CA LEU A 535 12.34 -15.48 -9.01
C LEU A 535 11.57 -15.00 -7.76
N GLN A 536 10.87 -15.89 -7.03
CA GLN A 536 10.20 -15.53 -5.78
C GLN A 536 11.19 -14.98 -4.75
N LEU A 537 12.34 -15.64 -4.57
CA LEU A 537 13.42 -15.19 -3.69
C LEU A 537 14.00 -13.85 -4.17
N ALA A 538 14.31 -13.74 -5.46
CA ALA A 538 14.86 -12.53 -6.08
C ALA A 538 13.92 -11.31 -5.91
N PHE A 539 12.60 -11.49 -6.06
CA PHE A 539 11.63 -10.43 -5.78
C PHE A 539 11.66 -9.96 -4.33
N GLY A 540 11.88 -10.87 -3.37
CA GLY A 540 12.02 -10.50 -1.96
C GLY A 540 13.25 -9.64 -1.72
N VAL A 541 14.39 -10.06 -2.26
CA VAL A 541 15.65 -9.31 -2.20
C VAL A 541 15.50 -7.95 -2.87
N ALA A 542 14.88 -7.89 -4.05
CA ALA A 542 14.64 -6.65 -4.77
C ALA A 542 13.71 -5.70 -4.00
N LEU A 543 12.62 -6.23 -3.39
CA LEU A 543 11.71 -5.41 -2.58
C LEU A 543 12.42 -4.84 -1.35
N SER A 544 13.21 -5.65 -0.65
CA SER A 544 14.05 -5.18 0.46
C SER A 544 15.04 -4.11 0.01
N GLY A 545 15.67 -4.29 -1.16
CA GLY A 545 16.56 -3.30 -1.77
C GLY A 545 15.86 -1.97 -2.09
N PHE A 546 14.67 -2.02 -2.70
CA PHE A 546 13.91 -0.81 -3.05
C PHE A 546 13.48 -0.04 -1.79
N ILE A 547 12.98 -0.75 -0.77
CA ILE A 547 12.66 -0.14 0.52
C ILE A 547 13.92 0.49 1.12
N TYR A 548 15.05 -0.22 1.12
CA TYR A 548 16.31 0.30 1.67
C TYR A 548 16.81 1.56 0.95
N LEU A 549 16.78 1.58 -0.39
CA LEU A 549 17.15 2.77 -1.17
C LEU A 549 16.21 3.95 -0.89
N GLU A 550 14.93 3.68 -0.70
CA GLU A 550 13.94 4.69 -0.33
C GLU A 550 14.18 5.24 1.08
N TYR A 551 14.64 4.41 2.02
CA TYR A 551 15.13 4.86 3.33
C TYR A 551 16.34 5.79 3.20
N LEU A 552 17.35 5.41 2.40
CA LEU A 552 18.54 6.25 2.17
C LEU A 552 18.17 7.60 1.56
N ARG A 553 17.24 7.60 0.59
CA ARG A 553 16.70 8.81 -0.04
C ARG A 553 15.97 9.68 0.98
N TYR A 554 14.98 9.12 1.69
CA TYR A 554 14.13 9.86 2.61
C TYR A 554 14.94 10.53 3.72
N PHE A 555 15.86 9.78 4.35
CA PHE A 555 16.74 10.30 5.40
C PHE A 555 17.99 11.03 4.89
N ALA A 556 18.15 11.15 3.56
CA ALA A 556 19.27 11.82 2.90
C ALA A 556 20.66 11.33 3.37
N VAL A 557 20.82 10.01 3.48
CA VAL A 557 22.05 9.36 3.97
C VAL A 557 23.16 9.47 2.91
N TRP A 558 24.34 9.94 3.30
CA TRP A 558 25.49 10.09 2.41
C TRP A 558 26.07 8.71 2.00
N PRO A 559 26.66 8.54 0.80
CA PRO A 559 26.72 9.49 -0.33
C PRO A 559 25.45 9.45 -1.21
N TRP A 560 24.63 8.42 -1.09
CA TRP A 560 23.61 8.07 -2.08
C TRP A 560 22.33 8.90 -2.01
N GLY A 561 21.95 9.41 -0.84
CA GLY A 561 20.64 10.02 -0.60
C GLY A 561 20.29 11.16 -1.55
N LYS A 562 21.27 12.02 -1.91
CA LYS A 562 21.08 13.11 -2.88
C LYS A 562 20.87 12.56 -4.30
N SER A 563 21.74 11.66 -4.75
CA SER A 563 21.68 11.08 -6.11
C SER A 563 20.39 10.30 -6.32
N LEU A 564 19.97 9.53 -5.31
CA LEU A 564 18.69 8.81 -5.31
C LEU A 564 17.50 9.76 -5.37
N HIS A 565 17.55 10.88 -4.62
CA HIS A 565 16.48 11.88 -4.67
C HIS A 565 16.37 12.50 -6.06
N VAL A 566 17.49 12.95 -6.65
CA VAL A 566 17.49 13.52 -8.01
C VAL A 566 16.98 12.52 -9.05
N PHE A 567 17.46 11.28 -9.01
CA PHE A 567 17.03 10.22 -9.91
C PHE A 567 15.53 9.93 -9.78
N LEU A 568 15.04 9.68 -8.56
CA LEU A 568 13.65 9.30 -8.33
C LEU A 568 12.67 10.47 -8.53
N THR A 569 13.09 11.72 -8.31
CA THR A 569 12.26 12.90 -8.56
C THR A 569 11.85 13.02 -10.03
N GLU A 570 12.65 12.51 -10.96
CA GLU A 570 12.27 12.47 -12.37
C GLU A 570 11.07 11.55 -12.64
N PHE A 571 10.77 10.60 -11.75
CA PHE A 571 9.68 9.63 -11.95
C PHE A 571 8.41 9.94 -11.14
N ILE A 572 8.41 11.02 -10.37
CA ILE A 572 7.27 11.43 -9.54
C ILE A 572 6.07 11.79 -10.42
N ASP A 573 4.90 11.27 -10.04
CA ASP A 573 3.63 11.59 -10.67
C ASP A 573 2.59 12.12 -9.67
N ASN A 574 1.33 12.19 -10.11
CA ASN A 574 0.21 12.63 -9.28
C ASN A 574 -0.19 11.63 -8.18
N ARG A 575 0.39 10.43 -8.15
CA ARG A 575 0.18 9.41 -7.13
C ARG A 575 1.25 9.48 -6.04
N ASP A 576 2.46 9.93 -6.37
CA ASP A 576 3.57 10.15 -5.44
C ASP A 576 3.56 11.55 -4.79
N LEU A 577 2.45 11.92 -4.12
CA LEU A 577 2.29 13.23 -3.45
C LEU A 577 2.83 13.29 -2.02
N GLY A 578 3.20 12.15 -1.46
CA GLY A 578 3.63 12.01 -0.08
C GLY A 578 5.15 12.02 0.11
N PRO A 579 5.63 11.80 1.35
CA PRO A 579 7.07 11.80 1.65
C PRO A 579 7.86 10.68 0.98
N VAL A 580 7.17 9.59 0.63
CA VAL A 580 7.73 8.37 0.04
C VAL A 580 7.28 8.23 -1.41
N ILE A 581 8.20 7.85 -2.29
CA ILE A 581 7.95 7.60 -3.71
C ILE A 581 7.61 6.11 -3.86
N LEU A 582 6.36 5.79 -4.22
CA LEU A 582 5.84 4.43 -4.19
C LEU A 582 5.74 3.78 -5.56
N SER A 583 5.70 4.57 -6.65
CA SER A 583 5.49 4.05 -8.01
C SER A 583 6.41 2.88 -8.40
N HIS A 584 7.71 2.96 -8.07
CA HIS A 584 8.68 1.91 -8.40
C HIS A 584 8.54 0.67 -7.50
N ILE A 585 8.21 0.87 -6.22
CA ILE A 585 7.92 -0.24 -5.28
C ILE A 585 6.65 -0.98 -5.71
N TYR A 586 5.62 -0.25 -6.13
CA TYR A 586 4.37 -0.87 -6.56
C TYR A 586 4.47 -1.59 -7.88
N LEU A 587 5.25 -1.11 -8.85
CA LEU A 587 5.49 -1.87 -10.09
C LEU A 587 6.11 -3.24 -9.78
N LEU A 588 7.12 -3.26 -8.90
CA LEU A 588 7.75 -4.50 -8.45
C LEU A 588 6.75 -5.39 -7.69
N LEU A 589 6.00 -4.81 -6.73
CA LEU A 589 5.03 -5.53 -5.92
C LEU A 589 3.88 -6.11 -6.77
N GLY A 590 3.43 -5.38 -7.78
CA GLY A 590 2.41 -5.81 -8.73
C GLY A 590 2.86 -7.01 -9.56
N CYS A 591 4.11 -7.03 -10.00
CA CYS A 591 4.69 -8.19 -10.70
C CYS A 591 4.95 -9.36 -9.75
N ALA A 592 5.43 -9.09 -8.53
CA ALA A 592 5.85 -10.11 -7.57
C ALA A 592 4.67 -10.81 -6.87
N SER A 593 3.58 -10.10 -6.59
CA SER A 593 2.51 -10.64 -5.75
C SER A 593 1.79 -11.85 -6.35
N PRO A 594 1.42 -11.93 -7.65
CA PRO A 594 0.86 -13.15 -8.24
C PRO A 594 1.85 -14.33 -8.20
N VAL A 595 3.15 -14.04 -8.31
CA VAL A 595 4.21 -15.05 -8.27
C VAL A 595 4.41 -15.59 -6.85
N TRP A 596 4.38 -14.74 -5.81
CA TRP A 596 4.44 -15.15 -4.40
C TRP A 596 3.21 -15.88 -3.92
N LEU A 597 2.03 -15.44 -4.38
CA LEU A 597 0.80 -16.18 -4.17
C LEU A 597 0.99 -17.56 -4.78
N GLY A 598 1.38 -17.64 -6.06
CA GLY A 598 1.69 -18.88 -6.74
C GLY A 598 0.43 -19.66 -7.13
N SER A 599 0.42 -20.22 -8.33
CA SER A 599 -0.66 -21.07 -8.83
C SER A 599 -0.06 -22.14 -9.75
N SER A 600 -0.82 -23.20 -10.00
CA SER A 600 -0.53 -24.16 -11.09
C SER A 600 -0.84 -23.56 -12.45
N ASN A 601 -1.77 -22.60 -12.52
CA ASN A 601 -2.07 -21.88 -13.73
C ASN A 601 -0.93 -20.87 -14.00
N VAL A 602 -0.23 -21.09 -15.12
CA VAL A 602 0.89 -20.25 -15.54
C VAL A 602 0.43 -18.80 -15.78
N LEU A 603 -0.77 -18.60 -16.34
CA LEU A 603 -1.34 -17.28 -16.59
C LEU A 603 -1.68 -16.55 -15.28
N ALA A 604 -2.13 -17.28 -14.25
CA ALA A 604 -2.33 -16.68 -12.94
C ALA A 604 -1.01 -16.11 -12.40
N SER A 605 0.08 -16.91 -12.46
CA SER A 605 1.40 -16.47 -12.01
C SER A 605 1.96 -15.29 -12.85
N LEU A 606 1.59 -15.20 -14.13
CA LEU A 606 1.97 -14.11 -15.03
C LEU A 606 1.07 -12.87 -14.94
N SER A 607 -0.04 -12.90 -14.19
CA SER A 607 -1.07 -11.84 -14.18
C SER A 607 -0.50 -10.44 -13.95
N GLY A 608 0.49 -10.30 -13.07
CA GLY A 608 1.11 -9.00 -12.78
C GLY A 608 1.94 -8.48 -13.93
N VAL A 609 2.76 -9.34 -14.53
CA VAL A 609 3.62 -8.96 -15.67
C VAL A 609 2.78 -8.71 -16.91
N LEU A 610 1.72 -9.49 -17.14
CA LEU A 610 0.81 -9.32 -18.26
C LEU A 610 -0.01 -8.03 -18.16
N SER A 611 -0.66 -7.80 -17.02
CA SER A 611 -1.51 -6.63 -16.83
C SER A 611 -0.73 -5.32 -16.81
N LEU A 612 0.42 -5.26 -16.12
CA LEU A 612 1.22 -4.03 -16.06
C LEU A 612 2.10 -3.87 -17.30
N GLY A 613 2.80 -4.94 -17.69
CA GLY A 613 3.78 -4.92 -18.78
C GLY A 613 3.16 -4.73 -20.16
N PHE A 614 2.12 -5.50 -20.49
CA PHE A 614 1.44 -5.43 -21.78
C PHE A 614 0.17 -4.59 -21.72
N GLY A 615 -0.72 -4.88 -20.76
CA GLY A 615 -2.03 -4.24 -20.65
C GLY A 615 -1.97 -2.73 -20.45
N ASP A 616 -1.43 -2.27 -19.31
CA ASP A 616 -1.31 -0.85 -18.97
C ASP A 616 -0.44 -0.09 -19.99
N ALA A 617 0.60 -0.73 -20.53
CA ALA A 617 1.39 -0.13 -21.61
C ALA A 617 0.56 0.11 -22.88
N ALA A 618 -0.13 -0.91 -23.38
CA ALA A 618 -0.97 -0.81 -24.57
C ALA A 618 -2.12 0.19 -24.38
N ALA A 619 -2.80 0.14 -23.23
CA ALA A 619 -3.89 1.04 -22.89
C ALA A 619 -3.45 2.51 -22.93
N SER A 620 -2.27 2.82 -22.38
CA SER A 620 -1.74 4.17 -22.34
C SER A 620 -1.25 4.65 -23.71
N ILE A 621 -0.56 3.79 -24.48
CA ILE A 621 0.01 4.14 -25.80
C ILE A 621 -1.11 4.33 -26.82
N ILE A 622 -2.00 3.35 -26.94
CA ILE A 622 -3.11 3.37 -27.91
C ILE A 622 -4.17 4.37 -27.46
N GLY A 623 -4.51 4.42 -26.18
CA GLY A 623 -5.49 5.38 -25.66
C GLY A 623 -5.07 6.84 -25.85
N LYS A 624 -3.78 7.17 -25.74
CA LYS A 624 -3.29 8.52 -26.03
C LYS A 624 -3.20 8.84 -27.52
N ARG A 625 -2.84 7.86 -28.35
CA ARG A 625 -2.61 8.06 -29.79
C ARG A 625 -3.90 8.02 -30.61
N PHE A 626 -4.82 7.12 -30.27
CA PHE A 626 -6.02 6.80 -31.03
C PHE A 626 -7.32 6.94 -30.24
N GLY A 627 -7.26 7.21 -28.93
CA GLY A 627 -8.46 7.28 -28.10
C GLY A 627 -9.34 8.47 -28.44
N ARG A 628 -10.56 8.19 -28.91
CA ARG A 628 -11.59 9.19 -29.23
C ARG A 628 -12.70 9.16 -28.20
N TYR A 629 -13.14 7.96 -27.82
CA TYR A 629 -14.24 7.77 -26.89
C TYR A 629 -13.72 7.54 -25.47
N ARG A 630 -14.17 8.37 -24.53
CA ARG A 630 -13.79 8.26 -23.11
C ARG A 630 -14.85 7.53 -22.33
N TRP A 631 -14.41 6.74 -21.36
CA TRP A 631 -15.32 6.18 -20.38
C TRP A 631 -15.95 7.31 -19.58
N PRO A 632 -17.27 7.29 -19.37
CA PRO A 632 -17.94 8.33 -18.61
C PRO A 632 -17.38 8.45 -17.18
N GLY A 633 -17.08 9.67 -16.75
CA GLY A 633 -16.52 9.93 -15.41
C GLY A 633 -15.02 9.65 -15.28
N THR A 634 -14.32 9.17 -16.31
CA THR A 634 -12.88 8.90 -16.24
C THR A 634 -12.11 9.57 -17.38
N LYS A 635 -10.78 9.65 -17.21
CA LYS A 635 -9.88 10.15 -18.26
C LYS A 635 -9.44 9.05 -19.23
N LYS A 636 -9.89 7.80 -19.01
CA LYS A 636 -9.48 6.62 -19.77
C LYS A 636 -10.37 6.46 -21.01
N THR A 637 -9.83 5.85 -22.04
CA THR A 637 -10.46 5.73 -23.37
C THR A 637 -10.90 4.31 -23.65
N VAL A 638 -12.04 4.12 -24.33
CA VAL A 638 -12.56 2.82 -24.73
C VAL A 638 -11.55 2.08 -25.61
N GLU A 639 -10.89 2.79 -26.53
CA GLU A 639 -9.84 2.23 -27.39
C GLU A 639 -8.61 1.77 -26.58
N GLY A 640 -8.32 2.47 -25.47
CA GLY A 640 -7.27 2.07 -24.53
C GLY A 640 -7.63 0.78 -23.80
N THR A 641 -8.88 0.64 -23.34
CA THR A 641 -9.39 -0.59 -22.73
C THR A 641 -9.40 -1.75 -23.73
N ALA A 642 -9.83 -1.52 -24.98
CA ALA A 642 -9.77 -2.54 -26.03
C ALA A 642 -8.32 -2.97 -26.32
N ALA A 643 -7.38 -2.02 -26.36
CA ALA A 643 -5.96 -2.29 -26.50
C ALA A 643 -5.39 -3.12 -25.34
N PHE A 644 -5.80 -2.83 -24.10
CA PHE A 644 -5.44 -3.65 -22.93
C PHE A 644 -5.86 -5.11 -23.17
N ILE A 645 -7.13 -5.33 -23.55
CA ILE A 645 -7.70 -6.67 -23.72
C ILE A 645 -6.92 -7.45 -24.80
N VAL A 646 -6.74 -6.84 -25.98
CA VAL A 646 -6.03 -7.47 -27.09
C VAL A 646 -4.58 -7.74 -26.73
N ALA A 647 -3.87 -6.78 -26.13
CA ALA A 647 -2.46 -6.94 -25.79
C ALA A 647 -2.25 -8.07 -24.78
N VAL A 648 -3.06 -8.13 -23.72
CA VAL A 648 -2.96 -9.20 -22.71
C VAL A 648 -3.35 -10.54 -23.31
N PHE A 649 -4.43 -10.63 -24.09
CA PHE A 649 -4.86 -11.88 -24.70
C PHE A 649 -3.80 -12.46 -25.66
N VAL A 650 -3.30 -11.62 -26.59
CA VAL A 650 -2.31 -12.04 -27.60
C VAL A 650 -0.98 -12.38 -26.94
N SER A 651 -0.49 -11.55 -26.00
CA SER A 651 0.77 -11.84 -25.30
C SER A 651 0.68 -13.13 -24.48
N SER A 652 -0.43 -13.38 -23.78
CA SER A 652 -0.67 -14.63 -23.06
C SER A 652 -0.65 -15.85 -23.98
N ALA A 653 -1.33 -15.78 -25.12
CA ALA A 653 -1.29 -16.86 -26.11
C ALA A 653 0.14 -17.09 -26.62
N VAL A 654 0.82 -16.04 -27.08
CA VAL A 654 2.20 -16.15 -27.59
C VAL A 654 3.12 -16.77 -26.55
N ILE A 655 3.13 -16.25 -25.32
CA ILE A 655 3.99 -16.72 -24.24
C ILE A 655 3.70 -18.18 -23.91
N VAL A 656 2.44 -18.56 -23.76
CA VAL A 656 2.09 -19.93 -23.33
C VAL A 656 2.36 -20.95 -24.44
N TYR A 657 1.99 -20.67 -25.68
CA TYR A 657 2.27 -21.58 -26.80
C TYR A 657 3.78 -21.67 -27.09
N SER A 658 4.51 -20.55 -27.08
CA SER A 658 5.98 -20.60 -27.27
C SER A 658 6.68 -21.36 -26.15
N SER A 659 6.22 -21.19 -24.90
CA SER A 659 6.77 -21.91 -23.74
C SER A 659 6.47 -23.40 -23.80
N ALA A 660 5.28 -23.79 -24.26
CA ALA A 660 4.93 -25.19 -24.48
C ALA A 660 5.80 -25.83 -25.57
N LEU A 661 6.10 -25.10 -26.65
CA LEU A 661 7.00 -25.57 -27.73
C LEU A 661 8.44 -25.81 -27.24
N VAL A 662 8.91 -25.00 -26.28
CA VAL A 662 10.23 -25.16 -25.65
C VAL A 662 10.23 -26.26 -24.57
N GLY A 663 9.08 -26.87 -24.28
CA GLY A 663 8.96 -27.99 -23.33
C GLY A 663 8.77 -27.57 -21.87
N ILE A 664 8.24 -26.38 -21.59
CA ILE A 664 7.98 -25.94 -20.21
C ILE A 664 6.71 -26.60 -19.68
N ASP A 665 6.83 -27.48 -18.68
CA ASP A 665 5.76 -28.33 -18.16
C ASP A 665 4.48 -27.58 -17.76
N GLY A 666 4.61 -26.42 -17.11
CA GLY A 666 3.46 -25.60 -16.71
C GLY A 666 2.67 -25.07 -17.90
N ALA A 667 3.37 -24.66 -18.96
CA ALA A 667 2.77 -24.16 -20.18
C ALA A 667 2.21 -25.29 -21.04
N ALA A 668 2.95 -26.40 -21.17
CA ALA A 668 2.51 -27.59 -21.89
C ALA A 668 1.21 -28.16 -21.29
N ARG A 669 1.13 -28.26 -19.96
CA ARG A 669 -0.11 -28.69 -19.27
C ARG A 669 -1.27 -27.73 -19.53
N TYR A 670 -1.03 -26.42 -19.50
CA TYR A 670 -2.08 -25.45 -19.82
C TYR A 670 -2.54 -25.59 -21.27
N VAL A 671 -1.62 -25.67 -22.25
CA VAL A 671 -2.00 -25.83 -23.67
C VAL A 671 -2.76 -27.14 -23.90
N ALA A 672 -2.35 -28.22 -23.23
CA ALA A 672 -3.02 -29.51 -23.34
C ALA A 672 -4.45 -29.49 -22.77
N SER A 673 -4.71 -28.70 -21.73
CA SER A 673 -6.05 -28.57 -21.14
C SER A 673 -6.89 -27.42 -21.73
N ALA A 674 -6.26 -26.42 -22.36
CA ALA A 674 -6.92 -25.21 -22.82
C ALA A 674 -7.69 -25.42 -24.13
N GLY A 675 -8.97 -25.77 -23.99
CA GLY A 675 -9.94 -25.74 -25.08
C GLY A 675 -10.47 -24.33 -25.40
N ARG A 676 -11.44 -24.24 -26.32
CA ARG A 676 -12.12 -22.98 -26.67
C ARG A 676 -12.79 -22.32 -25.45
N GLY A 677 -13.41 -23.11 -24.57
CA GLY A 677 -14.08 -22.60 -23.36
C GLY A 677 -13.12 -21.87 -22.43
N GLU A 678 -11.92 -22.43 -22.21
CA GLU A 678 -10.91 -21.84 -21.32
C GLU A 678 -10.41 -20.49 -21.80
N TRP A 679 -10.15 -20.36 -23.10
CA TRP A 679 -9.77 -19.08 -23.69
C TRP A 679 -10.90 -18.05 -23.66
N LEU A 680 -12.15 -18.49 -23.82
CA LEU A 680 -13.31 -17.60 -23.66
C LEU A 680 -13.43 -17.10 -22.21
N ASN A 681 -13.30 -17.99 -21.23
CA ASN A 681 -13.33 -17.62 -19.82
C ASN A 681 -12.17 -16.68 -19.47
N TYR A 682 -10.96 -16.98 -19.95
CA TYR A 682 -9.81 -16.11 -19.79
C TYR A 682 -10.04 -14.73 -20.45
N SER A 683 -10.68 -14.67 -21.62
CA SER A 683 -11.05 -13.40 -22.26
C SER A 683 -12.06 -12.59 -21.43
N ALA A 684 -13.01 -13.25 -20.76
CA ALA A 684 -13.95 -12.60 -19.85
C ALA A 684 -13.22 -12.01 -18.64
N VAL A 685 -12.27 -12.75 -18.05
CA VAL A 685 -11.42 -12.27 -16.95
C VAL A 685 -10.59 -11.05 -17.36
N ILE A 686 -9.95 -11.09 -18.53
CA ILE A 686 -9.18 -9.94 -19.06
C ILE A 686 -10.10 -8.74 -19.26
N THR A 687 -11.31 -8.95 -19.78
CA THR A 687 -12.29 -7.89 -19.99
C THR A 687 -12.72 -7.24 -18.67
N LEU A 688 -13.04 -8.03 -17.65
CA LEU A 688 -13.36 -7.51 -16.31
C LEU A 688 -12.19 -6.73 -15.71
N THR A 689 -10.97 -7.24 -15.88
CA THR A 689 -9.74 -6.59 -15.42
C THR A 689 -9.50 -5.24 -16.13
N ALA A 690 -9.70 -5.20 -17.44
CA ALA A 690 -9.55 -3.98 -18.24
C ALA A 690 -10.63 -2.94 -17.92
N LEU A 691 -11.87 -3.38 -17.64
CA LEU A 691 -12.93 -2.49 -17.17
C LEU A 691 -12.60 -1.93 -15.77
N LEU A 692 -12.08 -2.76 -14.86
CA LEU A 692 -11.65 -2.28 -13.55
C LEU A 692 -10.53 -1.24 -13.67
N GLU A 693 -9.56 -1.44 -14.56
CA GLU A 693 -8.51 -0.45 -14.87
C GLU A 693 -9.09 0.87 -15.41
N ALA A 694 -10.12 0.77 -16.25
CA ALA A 694 -10.74 1.92 -16.88
C ALA A 694 -11.55 2.78 -15.91
N PHE A 695 -12.18 2.15 -14.91
CA PHE A 695 -13.06 2.80 -13.94
C PHE A 695 -12.39 3.14 -12.61
N SER A 696 -11.37 2.40 -12.19
CA SER A 696 -10.75 2.61 -10.89
C SER A 696 -9.80 3.81 -10.89
N THR A 697 -9.84 4.59 -9.80
CA THR A 697 -8.87 5.67 -9.54
C THR A 697 -7.75 5.26 -8.58
N GLN A 698 -7.80 4.02 -8.10
CA GLN A 698 -6.78 3.40 -7.26
C GLN A 698 -5.49 3.15 -8.04
N ASN A 699 -4.40 2.84 -7.34
CA ASN A 699 -3.13 2.54 -7.99
C ASN A 699 -3.20 1.20 -8.73
N ASP A 700 -3.21 1.26 -10.06
CA ASP A 700 -3.27 0.10 -10.95
C ASP A 700 -2.17 -0.93 -10.66
N ASN A 701 -0.96 -0.47 -10.33
CA ASN A 701 0.19 -1.32 -10.02
C ASN A 701 -0.02 -2.29 -8.86
N ILE A 702 -0.94 -2.01 -7.93
CA ILE A 702 -1.21 -2.91 -6.79
C ILE A 702 -2.55 -3.63 -6.91
N ILE A 703 -3.56 -2.99 -7.50
CA ILE A 703 -4.93 -3.51 -7.53
C ILE A 703 -5.15 -4.46 -8.71
N ILE A 704 -4.74 -4.05 -9.92
CA ILE A 704 -5.04 -4.79 -11.16
C ILE A 704 -4.39 -6.17 -11.19
N PRO A 705 -3.10 -6.35 -10.81
CA PRO A 705 -2.47 -7.67 -10.75
C PRO A 705 -3.17 -8.68 -9.85
N LEU A 706 -3.56 -8.23 -8.64
CA LEU A 706 -4.20 -9.08 -7.64
C LEU A 706 -5.64 -9.44 -8.04
N TYR A 707 -6.37 -8.47 -8.60
CA TYR A 707 -7.71 -8.70 -9.11
C TYR A 707 -7.70 -9.69 -10.30
N MET A 708 -6.80 -9.49 -11.26
CA MET A 708 -6.63 -10.40 -12.38
C MET A 708 -6.23 -11.80 -11.88
N TYR A 709 -5.24 -11.90 -10.98
CA TYR A 709 -4.83 -13.18 -10.40
C TYR A 709 -6.00 -13.95 -9.78
N ALA A 710 -6.79 -13.28 -8.93
CA ALA A 710 -7.94 -13.88 -8.24
C ALA A 710 -8.94 -14.49 -9.23
N LEU A 711 -9.24 -13.78 -10.32
CA LEU A 711 -10.19 -14.24 -11.33
C LEU A 711 -9.60 -15.30 -12.27
N VAL A 712 -8.32 -15.21 -12.65
CA VAL A 712 -7.67 -16.20 -13.53
C VAL A 712 -7.57 -17.56 -12.85
N VAL A 713 -7.34 -17.60 -11.53
CA VAL A 713 -7.36 -18.86 -10.77
C VAL A 713 -8.71 -19.58 -10.88
N LEU A 714 -9.81 -18.83 -11.04
CA LEU A 714 -11.17 -19.35 -11.18
C LEU A 714 -11.66 -19.38 -12.63
N SER A 715 -10.82 -19.13 -13.64
CA SER A 715 -11.30 -19.06 -15.02
C SER A 715 -11.85 -20.41 -15.53
N HIS A 716 -11.33 -21.52 -15.01
CA HIS A 716 -11.81 -22.87 -15.35
C HIS A 716 -13.25 -23.14 -14.88
N THR A 717 -13.82 -22.29 -14.01
CA THR A 717 -15.15 -22.48 -13.41
C THR A 717 -16.18 -21.43 -13.83
N MET A 718 -15.79 -20.49 -14.70
CA MET A 718 -16.68 -19.53 -15.38
C MET A 718 -17.44 -20.21 -16.52
#